data_AF-A0A1I7TWN5-F1
#
_entry.id   AF-A0A1I7TWN5-F1
#
_cell.length_a   1.000
_cell.length_b   1.000
_cell.length_c   1.000
_cell.angle_alpha   90.00
_cell.angle_beta   90.00
_cell.angle_gamma   90.00
#
_symmetry.space_group_name_H-M   'P 1'
#
loop_
_entity.id
_entity.type
_entity.pdbx_description
1 polymer ?
#
loop_
_entity_poly.entity_id
_entity_poly.type
_entity_poly.pdbx_seq_one_letter_code
_entity_poly.pdbx_strand_id
1 'polypeptide(L)'
;MNTYVAEIGEIVRSHRRDDEYIDEIADRLSKISKELLGQRTWIRWFPYLKTISSVLYYSSTVVIGNQTLGEEYVHLFESDGLQRVVPSIPSRLSFVFLHSVFPLISNYLIQKAESTLIHPSTDQFLGIRIRDNRKARQSFLDVFHWLRTTLFPQLQRAHIAVFYITGAYYSIARRVTGIRFLSASAHSDIPALKVYRFLGYVTLIQLSISILLFSFSWIKQENQTKKTSSSKDLDVDSLPHPTFQCSICLENRNPSALFCGHLEMTPLSMNLFTYGYKVASRHFSSNHPHPTIYFTGIQPTGIPHLGNFFGSIEPWTDLQNTVDQNILMMLSVVDQHAISLGPLPAEQLRRNTRQMTASLIACGVDPERTLLFRQSDVPQIAQLSWILGSLQTTSKLARLPQYKEKQERFKKGDIPVGLLTYPLLQAADVLTFKATTVPVGEDQSQHLNLLGGLAYAFNKTYQTELFPIPKQLTREINARIRSLRDPEKKMSKSSGGERSRIENAFATLTTLPKVDSLLFQIIDSREKIFEKCQKAQSDTGGLVTYDKENRLAVSNMLDLYSAVTKIPIAEIDFSTWTTLQLKMNLAEAIDKKLAPIREKFEDLEKNRENVVFTMEDLEKQKCCIYNLERLIPYANLKNALQ
;
A
#
# COMPACT_ATOMS: atom_id res chain seq x y z
N MET A 1 10.28 15.51 49.80
CA MET A 1 9.14 15.28 48.88
C MET A 1 8.61 13.89 49.17
N ASN A 2 7.32 13.71 49.42
CA ASN A 2 6.75 12.37 49.61
C ASN A 2 6.73 11.66 48.25
N THR A 3 7.34 10.48 48.15
CA THR A 3 7.41 9.68 46.92
C THR A 3 6.58 8.41 47.07
N TYR A 4 5.76 8.11 46.08
CA TYR A 4 4.88 6.94 46.02
C TYR A 4 5.39 5.93 44.98
N VAL A 5 4.87 4.70 45.00
CA VAL A 5 5.15 3.71 43.95
C VAL A 5 4.42 4.14 42.68
N ALA A 6 5.12 4.20 41.54
CA ALA A 6 4.53 4.63 40.29
C ALA A 6 3.41 3.70 39.82
N GLU A 7 2.32 4.27 39.28
CA GLU A 7 1.23 3.48 38.74
C GLU A 7 1.57 2.92 37.36
N ILE A 8 1.00 1.75 37.03
CA ILE A 8 1.20 1.10 35.73
C ILE A 8 0.85 2.03 34.57
N GLY A 9 -0.26 2.77 34.69
CA GLY A 9 -0.72 3.70 33.66
C GLY A 9 0.19 4.91 33.48
N GLU A 10 0.88 5.36 34.53
CA GLU A 10 1.87 6.44 34.46
C GLU A 10 3.12 5.98 33.70
N ILE A 11 3.62 4.79 34.06
CA ILE A 11 4.80 4.19 33.41
C ILE A 11 4.54 3.97 31.91
N VAL A 12 3.36 3.46 31.54
CA VAL A 12 2.97 3.24 30.14
C VAL A 12 2.88 4.57 29.37
N ARG A 13 2.29 5.61 29.97
CA ARG A 13 2.18 6.94 29.35
C ARG A 13 3.54 7.60 29.15
N SER A 14 4.40 7.53 30.16
CA SER A 14 5.77 8.02 30.13
C SER A 14 6.56 7.37 28.99
N HIS A 15 6.54 6.03 28.90
CA HIS A 15 7.25 5.32 27.83
C HIS A 15 6.71 5.64 26.43
N ARG A 16 5.39 5.73 26.27
CA ARG A 16 4.78 6.11 24.99
C ARG A 16 5.23 7.52 24.56
N ARG A 17 5.34 8.43 25.51
CA ARG A 17 5.80 9.80 25.25
C ARG A 17 7.28 9.83 24.87
N ASP A 18 8.12 9.02 25.52
CA ASP A 18 9.51 8.84 25.13
C ASP A 18 9.66 8.28 23.71
N ASP A 19 8.84 7.29 23.34
CA ASP A 19 8.83 6.73 21.97
C ASP A 19 8.46 7.79 20.91
N GLU A 20 7.49 8.65 21.20
CA GLU A 20 7.09 9.77 20.31
C GLU A 20 8.26 10.74 20.06
N TYR A 21 9.01 11.12 21.09
CA TYR A 21 10.17 12.00 20.94
C TYR A 21 11.33 11.32 20.21
N ILE A 22 11.57 10.02 20.47
CA ILE A 22 12.60 9.25 19.75
C ILE A 22 12.27 9.17 18.25
N ASP A 23 11.00 8.98 17.89
CA ASP A 23 10.55 8.95 16.50
C ASP A 23 10.70 10.33 15.84
N GLU A 24 10.42 11.43 16.56
CA GLU A 24 10.66 12.79 16.05
C GLU A 24 12.15 13.05 15.80
N ILE A 25 13.03 12.65 16.73
CA ILE A 25 14.48 12.77 16.58
C ILE A 25 14.94 11.93 15.37
N ALA A 26 14.40 10.73 15.19
CA ALA A 26 14.74 9.86 14.06
C ALA A 26 14.33 10.48 12.73
N ASP A 27 13.16 11.12 12.66
CA ASP A 27 12.70 11.81 11.45
C ASP A 27 13.56 13.05 11.14
N ARG A 28 13.96 13.82 12.16
CA ARG A 28 14.88 14.95 11.98
C ARG A 28 16.27 14.49 11.52
N LEU A 29 16.84 13.46 12.14
CA LEU A 29 18.11 12.86 11.72
C LEU A 29 18.01 12.24 10.31
N SER A 30 16.87 11.67 9.95
CA SER A 30 16.60 11.15 8.60
C SER A 30 16.65 12.26 7.55
N LYS A 31 16.04 13.42 7.82
CA LYS A 31 16.10 14.60 6.92
C LYS A 31 17.53 15.13 6.80
N ILE A 32 18.21 15.36 7.92
CA ILE A 32 19.60 15.87 7.95
C ILE A 32 20.55 14.93 7.21
N SER A 33 20.46 13.63 7.47
CA SER A 33 21.33 12.64 6.80
C SER A 33 21.04 12.52 5.30
N LYS A 34 19.78 12.71 4.88
CA LYS A 34 19.42 12.74 3.46
C LYS A 34 19.98 13.98 2.74
N GLU A 35 19.95 15.14 3.38
CA GLU A 35 20.44 16.41 2.84
C GLU A 35 21.97 16.49 2.82
N LEU A 36 22.64 16.10 3.92
CA LEU A 36 24.09 16.24 4.05
C LEU A 36 24.88 15.10 3.40
N LEU A 37 24.46 13.85 3.57
CA LEU A 37 25.23 12.67 3.15
C LEU A 37 24.74 12.06 1.82
N GLY A 38 23.67 12.63 1.27
CA GLY A 38 23.02 12.18 0.04
C GLY A 38 22.21 10.90 0.21
N GLN A 39 21.37 10.63 -0.80
CA GLN A 39 20.36 9.57 -0.74
C GLN A 39 20.94 8.15 -0.63
N ARG A 40 22.12 7.89 -1.21
CA ARG A 40 22.76 6.56 -1.14
C ARG A 40 23.19 6.22 0.29
N THR A 41 23.83 7.17 0.97
CA THR A 41 24.28 7.00 2.36
C THR A 41 23.09 6.91 3.29
N TRP A 42 22.07 7.77 3.09
CA TRP A 42 20.83 7.71 3.85
C TRP A 42 20.16 6.33 3.80
N ILE A 43 20.02 5.69 2.63
CA ILE A 43 19.41 4.35 2.51
C ILE A 43 20.18 3.31 3.34
N ARG A 44 21.52 3.40 3.38
CA ARG A 44 22.37 2.48 4.15
C ARG A 44 22.16 2.65 5.66
N TRP A 45 22.02 3.88 6.14
CA TRP A 45 21.90 4.19 7.57
C TRP A 45 20.46 4.19 8.09
N PHE A 46 19.46 4.27 7.21
CA PHE A 46 18.05 4.35 7.57
C PHE A 46 17.59 3.29 8.59
N PRO A 47 17.95 2.00 8.50
CA PRO A 47 17.56 1.00 9.49
C PRO A 47 18.11 1.26 10.90
N TYR A 48 19.21 2.00 11.01
CA TYR A 48 19.92 2.29 12.26
C TYR A 48 19.46 3.61 12.89
N LEU A 49 18.77 4.49 12.15
CA LEU A 49 18.41 5.84 12.61
C LEU A 49 17.57 5.83 13.89
N LYS A 50 16.60 4.93 14.02
CA LYS A 50 15.79 4.81 15.24
C LYS A 50 16.64 4.37 16.44
N THR A 51 17.56 3.43 16.25
CA THR A 51 18.50 3.01 17.29
C THR A 51 19.45 4.13 17.68
N ILE A 52 20.01 4.85 16.71
CA ILE A 52 20.88 6.02 16.96
C ILE A 52 20.12 7.09 17.74
N SER A 53 18.88 7.38 17.36
CA SER A 53 18.02 8.37 18.03
C SER A 53 17.71 7.96 19.47
N SER A 54 17.40 6.68 19.70
CA SER A 54 17.18 6.14 21.04
C SER A 54 18.44 6.22 21.91
N VAL A 55 19.61 5.86 21.36
CA VAL A 55 20.89 5.98 22.07
C VAL A 55 21.18 7.44 22.41
N LEU A 56 21.04 8.36 21.45
CA LEU A 56 21.24 9.79 21.69
C LEU A 56 20.29 10.32 22.76
N TYR A 57 19.00 10.00 22.66
CA TYR A 57 17.98 10.43 23.61
C TYR A 57 18.27 9.95 25.03
N TYR A 58 18.44 8.64 25.23
CA TYR A 58 18.70 8.09 26.56
C TYR A 58 20.10 8.42 27.09
N SER A 59 21.09 8.64 26.22
CA SER A 59 22.40 9.12 26.67
C SER A 59 22.35 10.57 27.12
N SER A 60 21.55 11.42 26.47
CA SER A 60 21.36 12.82 26.85
C SER A 60 20.48 13.02 28.09
N THR A 61 19.70 12.02 28.47
CA THR A 61 18.78 12.07 29.62
C THR A 61 19.28 11.17 30.75
N VAL A 62 19.09 9.86 30.61
CA VAL A 62 19.34 8.84 31.65
C VAL A 62 20.81 8.77 32.06
N VAL A 63 21.76 8.82 31.13
CA VAL A 63 23.20 8.72 31.47
C VAL A 63 23.70 9.97 32.20
N ILE A 64 23.25 11.15 31.77
CA ILE A 64 23.54 12.43 32.44
C ILE A 64 22.88 12.50 33.83
N GLY A 65 21.81 11.73 34.02
CA GLY A 65 21.07 11.66 35.29
C GLY A 65 19.88 12.59 35.37
N ASN A 66 19.46 13.13 34.23
CA ASN A 66 18.22 13.87 34.08
C ASN A 66 17.06 12.90 33.83
N GLN A 67 15.84 13.36 34.15
CA GLN A 67 14.62 12.65 33.76
C GLN A 67 14.49 12.64 32.23
N THR A 68 13.89 11.59 31.70
CA THR A 68 13.42 11.63 30.31
C THR A 68 12.24 12.60 30.18
N LEU A 69 11.95 13.08 28.97
CA LEU A 69 10.81 13.97 28.75
C LEU A 69 9.48 13.27 29.03
N GLY A 70 9.40 11.95 28.83
CA GLY A 70 8.25 11.14 29.22
C GLY A 70 8.15 10.98 30.73
N GLU A 71 9.26 10.84 31.45
CA GLU A 71 9.30 10.82 32.92
C GLU A 71 8.88 12.17 33.50
N GLU A 72 9.37 13.28 32.94
CA GLU A 72 9.00 14.65 33.34
C GLU A 72 7.50 14.90 33.13
N TYR A 73 6.95 14.45 32.00
CA TYR A 73 5.53 14.59 31.65
C TYR A 73 4.58 13.98 32.69
N VAL A 74 5.02 12.92 33.39
CA VAL A 74 4.21 12.21 34.40
C VAL A 74 4.80 12.36 35.82
N HIS A 75 5.82 13.19 36.00
CA HIS A 75 6.53 13.38 37.27
C HIS A 75 7.04 12.06 37.90
N LEU A 76 7.65 11.21 37.08
CA LEU A 76 8.28 9.95 37.49
C LEU A 76 9.77 10.11 37.76
N PHE A 77 10.27 9.45 38.80
CA PHE A 77 11.69 9.43 39.16
C PHE A 77 12.23 8.00 39.12
N GLU A 78 13.45 7.84 38.61
CA GLU A 78 14.14 6.55 38.64
C GLU A 78 14.75 6.29 40.02
N SER A 79 14.58 5.07 40.52
CA SER A 79 15.22 4.59 41.75
C SER A 79 15.85 3.21 41.55
N ASP A 80 17.01 3.00 42.17
CA ASP A 80 17.67 1.70 42.23
C ASP A 80 17.01 0.80 43.28
N GLY A 81 16.36 -0.26 42.84
CA GLY A 81 15.74 -1.26 43.70
C GLY A 81 14.72 -0.70 44.71
N LEU A 82 14.79 -1.16 45.95
CA LEU A 82 13.92 -0.72 47.06
C LEU A 82 14.50 0.43 47.87
N GLN A 83 15.78 0.78 47.66
CA GLN A 83 16.52 1.68 48.55
C GLN A 83 16.30 3.17 48.27
N ARG A 84 15.42 3.55 47.32
CA ARG A 84 15.12 4.94 46.94
C ARG A 84 16.39 5.79 46.67
N VAL A 85 17.43 5.15 46.15
CA VAL A 85 18.69 5.80 45.74
C VAL A 85 18.65 6.01 44.23
N VAL A 86 19.32 7.07 43.76
CA VAL A 86 19.51 7.33 42.33
C VAL A 86 20.32 6.19 41.69
N PRO A 87 19.91 5.64 40.52
CA PRO A 87 20.66 4.58 39.85
C PRO A 87 22.11 4.95 39.57
N SER A 88 23.01 3.99 39.78
CA SER A 88 24.43 4.17 39.48
C SER A 88 24.68 4.38 37.98
N ILE A 89 25.76 5.08 37.62
CA ILE A 89 26.16 5.30 36.22
C ILE A 89 26.32 3.98 35.45
N PRO A 90 26.93 2.90 36.01
CA PRO A 90 27.00 1.61 35.33
C PRO A 90 25.63 0.99 35.06
N SER A 91 24.67 1.13 35.98
CA SER A 91 23.31 0.64 35.80
C SER A 91 22.58 1.38 34.67
N ARG A 92 22.74 2.72 34.62
CA ARG A 92 22.20 3.58 33.55
C ARG A 92 22.80 3.26 32.19
N LEU A 93 24.13 3.11 32.10
CA LEU A 93 24.80 2.70 30.86
C LEU A 93 24.35 1.32 30.39
N SER A 94 24.23 0.38 31.33
CA SER A 94 23.73 -0.97 31.04
C SER A 94 22.29 -0.94 30.53
N PHE A 95 21.45 -0.04 31.06
CA PHE A 95 20.09 0.16 30.58
C PHE A 95 20.08 0.63 29.12
N VAL A 96 20.82 1.69 28.78
CA VAL A 96 20.89 2.21 27.40
C VAL A 96 21.40 1.15 26.43
N PHE A 97 22.43 0.41 26.83
CA PHE A 97 22.95 -0.69 26.01
C PHE A 97 21.91 -1.80 25.80
N LEU A 98 21.30 -2.31 26.87
CA LEU A 98 20.34 -3.41 26.80
C LEU A 98 19.03 -3.03 26.10
N HIS A 99 18.60 -1.78 26.23
CA HIS A 99 17.35 -1.31 25.68
C HIS A 99 17.49 -0.94 24.19
N SER A 100 18.54 -0.22 23.82
CA SER A 100 18.67 0.35 22.47
C SER A 100 19.61 -0.45 21.57
N VAL A 101 20.77 -0.87 22.09
CA VAL A 101 21.86 -1.44 21.28
C VAL A 101 21.78 -2.96 21.16
N PHE A 102 21.46 -3.64 22.28
CA PHE A 102 21.42 -5.09 22.35
C PHE A 102 20.46 -5.75 21.35
N PRO A 103 19.22 -5.24 21.12
CA PRO A 103 18.32 -5.81 20.12
C PRO A 103 18.90 -5.76 18.69
N LEU A 104 19.74 -4.77 18.40
CA LEU A 104 20.39 -4.65 17.10
C LEU A 104 21.53 -5.65 16.94
N ILE A 105 22.40 -5.73 17.95
CA ILE A 105 23.54 -6.66 17.97
C ILE A 105 23.06 -8.10 17.94
N SER A 106 22.04 -8.46 18.73
CA SER A 106 21.51 -9.82 18.79
C SER A 106 20.96 -10.26 17.44
N ASN A 107 20.16 -9.42 16.78
CA ASN A 107 19.64 -9.69 15.44
C ASN A 107 20.76 -9.84 14.39
N TYR A 108 21.78 -8.97 14.45
CA TYR A 108 22.93 -9.06 13.55
C TYR A 108 23.72 -10.36 13.76
N LEU A 109 23.99 -10.75 15.00
CA LEU A 109 24.71 -11.98 15.32
C LEU A 109 23.94 -13.22 14.87
N ILE A 110 22.62 -13.26 15.06
CA ILE A 110 21.76 -14.37 14.60
C ILE A 110 21.78 -14.47 13.08
N GLN A 111 21.60 -13.36 12.35
CA GLN A 111 21.66 -13.34 10.88
C GLN A 111 23.04 -13.75 10.35
N LYS A 112 24.11 -13.31 11.03
CA LYS A 112 25.47 -13.70 10.67
C LYS A 112 25.70 -15.20 10.91
N ALA A 113 25.22 -15.75 12.02
CA ALA A 113 25.28 -17.18 12.29
C ALA A 113 24.50 -18.00 11.24
N GLU A 114 23.29 -17.56 10.89
CA GLU A 114 22.43 -18.20 9.88
C GLU A 114 23.09 -18.17 8.49
N SER A 115 23.57 -17.01 8.05
CA SER A 115 24.28 -16.89 6.76
C SER A 115 25.55 -17.75 6.70
N THR A 116 26.32 -17.79 7.79
CA THR A 116 27.50 -18.67 7.91
C THR A 116 27.11 -20.14 7.79
N LEU A 117 25.98 -20.54 8.37
CA LEU A 117 25.45 -21.90 8.26
C LEU A 117 24.84 -22.23 6.90
N ILE A 118 24.35 -21.25 6.13
CA ILE A 118 23.78 -21.44 4.78
C ILE A 118 24.90 -21.54 3.72
N HIS A 119 26.09 -20.99 3.97
CA HIS A 119 27.19 -21.11 3.01
C HIS A 119 27.66 -22.56 2.82
N PRO A 120 27.76 -23.07 1.57
CA PRO A 120 28.16 -24.47 1.30
C PRO A 120 29.58 -24.83 1.73
N SER A 121 30.46 -23.84 1.89
CA SER A 121 31.88 -23.98 2.20
C SER A 121 32.20 -24.03 3.70
N THR A 122 31.18 -23.99 4.57
CA THR A 122 31.39 -23.94 6.02
C THR A 122 31.70 -25.34 6.56
N ASP A 123 32.98 -25.60 6.86
CA ASP A 123 33.46 -26.90 7.36
C ASP A 123 33.08 -27.16 8.83
N GLN A 124 33.17 -26.13 9.67
CA GLN A 124 32.88 -26.21 11.11
C GLN A 124 32.03 -25.04 11.59
N PHE A 125 31.11 -25.31 12.52
CA PHE A 125 30.35 -24.30 13.23
C PHE A 125 30.24 -24.72 14.71
N LEU A 126 30.61 -23.82 15.62
CA LEU A 126 30.66 -24.08 17.07
C LEU A 126 31.42 -25.38 17.43
N GLY A 127 32.54 -25.65 16.76
CA GLY A 127 33.39 -26.83 17.02
C GLY A 127 32.87 -28.15 16.43
N ILE A 128 31.71 -28.17 15.79
CA ILE A 128 31.14 -29.36 15.15
C ILE A 128 31.42 -29.31 13.64
N ARG A 129 31.89 -30.42 13.04
CA ARG A 129 32.06 -30.55 11.59
C ARG A 129 30.69 -30.69 10.93
N ILE A 130 30.31 -29.71 10.09
CA ILE A 130 28.97 -29.62 9.50
C ILE A 130 28.95 -30.00 8.02
N ARG A 131 30.08 -29.94 7.31
CA ARG A 131 30.15 -30.22 5.87
C ARG A 131 29.54 -31.57 5.47
N ASP A 132 29.89 -32.62 6.21
CA ASP A 132 29.44 -33.99 5.91
C ASP A 132 28.15 -34.37 6.65
N ASN A 133 27.74 -33.57 7.65
CA ASN A 133 26.59 -33.85 8.50
C ASN A 133 25.40 -32.92 8.21
N ARG A 134 24.66 -33.25 7.13
CA ARG A 134 23.46 -32.50 6.71
C ARG A 134 22.39 -32.40 7.81
N LYS A 135 22.24 -33.43 8.64
CA LYS A 135 21.27 -33.43 9.76
C LYS A 135 21.65 -32.40 10.83
N ALA A 136 22.92 -32.37 11.24
CA ALA A 136 23.40 -31.37 12.21
C ALA A 136 23.21 -29.94 11.68
N ARG A 137 23.50 -29.71 10.40
CA ARG A 137 23.28 -28.42 9.74
C ARG A 137 21.82 -27.97 9.83
N GLN A 138 20.90 -28.86 9.50
CA GLN A 138 19.47 -28.58 9.53
C GLN A 138 18.98 -28.33 10.97
N SER A 139 19.43 -29.12 11.94
CA SER A 139 19.10 -28.91 13.36
C SER A 139 19.55 -27.54 13.87
N PHE A 140 20.74 -27.06 13.49
CA PHE A 140 21.18 -25.72 13.88
C PHE A 140 20.30 -24.62 13.27
N LEU A 141 19.94 -24.74 11.99
CA LEU A 141 19.04 -23.78 11.33
C LEU A 141 17.65 -23.77 11.98
N ASP A 142 17.11 -24.95 12.30
CA ASP A 142 15.82 -25.09 12.98
C ASP A 142 15.85 -24.43 14.37
N VAL A 143 16.96 -24.56 15.10
CA VAL A 143 17.15 -23.89 16.40
C VAL A 143 17.18 -22.37 16.24
N PHE A 144 17.94 -21.82 15.29
CA PHE A 144 17.98 -20.37 15.06
C PHE A 144 16.62 -19.81 14.62
N HIS A 145 15.92 -20.54 13.75
CA HIS A 145 14.56 -20.20 13.36
C HIS A 145 13.63 -20.20 14.57
N TRP A 146 13.65 -21.26 15.40
CA TRP A 146 12.84 -21.37 16.61
C TRP A 146 13.14 -20.26 17.64
N LEU A 147 14.42 -19.92 17.85
CA LEU A 147 14.82 -18.82 18.74
C LEU A 147 14.16 -17.50 18.30
N ARG A 148 14.20 -17.22 16.99
CA ARG A 148 13.69 -15.98 16.41
C ARG A 148 12.17 -15.91 16.35
N THR A 149 11.51 -16.97 15.90
CA THR A 149 10.06 -16.97 15.66
C THR A 149 9.26 -17.29 16.90
N THR A 150 9.83 -18.06 17.82
CA THR A 150 9.09 -18.63 18.94
C THR A 150 9.63 -18.15 20.28
N LEU A 151 10.91 -18.36 20.60
CA LEU A 151 11.41 -18.08 21.95
C LEU A 151 11.35 -16.59 22.31
N PHE A 152 11.98 -15.72 21.52
CA PHE A 152 12.05 -14.29 21.87
C PHE A 152 10.68 -13.60 21.95
N PRO A 153 9.75 -13.80 20.99
CA PRO A 153 8.42 -13.21 21.08
C PRO A 153 7.64 -13.68 22.31
N GLN A 154 7.75 -14.96 22.67
CA GLN A 154 7.05 -15.49 23.85
C GLN A 154 7.66 -14.98 25.16
N LEU A 155 8.99 -14.84 25.22
CA LEU A 155 9.68 -14.26 26.37
C LEU A 155 9.29 -12.79 26.57
N GLN A 156 9.15 -12.02 25.49
CA GLN A 156 8.67 -10.65 25.55
C GLN A 156 7.21 -10.58 26.03
N ARG A 157 6.32 -11.45 25.53
CA ARG A 157 4.92 -11.54 25.98
C ARG A 157 4.83 -11.90 27.47
N ALA A 158 5.62 -12.87 27.92
CA ALA A 158 5.69 -13.26 29.33
C ALA A 158 6.12 -12.08 30.21
N HIS A 159 7.16 -11.34 29.80
CA HIS A 159 7.62 -10.15 30.54
C HIS A 159 6.54 -9.07 30.64
N ILE A 160 5.85 -8.75 29.54
CA ILE A 160 4.77 -7.76 29.51
C ILE A 160 3.60 -8.20 30.41
N ALA A 161 3.26 -9.49 30.40
CA ALA A 161 2.21 -10.02 31.26
C ALA A 161 2.57 -9.87 32.75
N VAL A 162 3.81 -10.20 33.13
CA VAL A 162 4.32 -9.99 34.49
C VAL A 162 4.34 -8.49 34.85
N PHE A 163 4.67 -7.62 33.90
CA PHE A 163 4.60 -6.17 34.11
C PHE A 163 3.17 -5.72 34.45
N TYR A 164 2.16 -6.14 33.69
CA TYR A 164 0.78 -5.76 33.96
C TYR A 164 0.22 -6.29 35.30
N ILE A 165 0.78 -7.40 35.81
CA ILE A 165 0.39 -7.97 37.09
C ILE A 165 1.09 -7.26 38.26
N THR A 166 2.40 -7.04 38.13
CA THR A 166 3.27 -6.57 39.23
C THR A 166 3.49 -5.06 39.23
N GLY A 167 3.41 -4.40 38.07
CA GLY A 167 3.68 -2.99 37.87
C GLY A 167 5.15 -2.55 38.02
N ALA A 168 6.08 -3.49 38.17
CA ALA A 168 7.45 -3.16 38.59
C ALA A 168 8.39 -2.72 37.45
N TYR A 169 8.43 -3.46 36.34
CA TYR A 169 9.43 -3.27 35.27
C TYR A 169 8.79 -3.31 33.88
N TYR A 170 8.69 -2.16 33.20
CA TYR A 170 8.09 -2.08 31.87
C TYR A 170 8.96 -2.76 30.79
N SER A 171 10.27 -2.54 30.82
CA SER A 171 11.21 -3.13 29.85
C SER A 171 12.07 -4.23 30.49
N ILE A 172 12.49 -5.20 29.67
CA ILE A 172 13.43 -6.25 30.11
C ILE A 172 14.75 -5.62 30.56
N ALA A 173 15.20 -4.57 29.88
CA ALA A 173 16.39 -3.82 30.26
C ALA A 173 16.30 -3.29 31.70
N ARG A 174 15.18 -2.64 32.06
CA ARG A 174 14.96 -2.14 33.44
C ARG A 174 14.85 -3.27 34.47
N ARG A 175 14.31 -4.42 34.09
CA ARG A 175 14.28 -5.62 34.95
C ARG A 175 15.68 -6.14 35.25
N VAL A 176 16.57 -6.16 34.24
CA VAL A 176 17.96 -6.62 34.39
C VAL A 176 18.78 -5.62 35.20
N THR A 177 18.58 -4.32 34.99
CA THR A 177 19.32 -3.27 35.71
C THR A 177 18.76 -2.94 37.09
N GLY A 178 17.56 -3.43 37.43
CA GLY A 178 16.93 -3.20 38.72
C GLY A 178 16.25 -1.83 38.89
N ILE A 179 16.23 -1.00 37.83
CA ILE A 179 15.68 0.36 37.87
C ILE A 179 14.14 0.34 37.96
N ARG A 180 13.59 1.01 38.97
CA ARG A 180 12.15 1.18 39.21
C ARG A 180 11.74 2.65 39.15
N PHE A 181 10.43 2.87 39.03
CA PHE A 181 9.85 4.22 39.03
C PHE A 181 9.17 4.54 40.36
N LEU A 182 9.39 5.78 40.82
CA LEU A 182 8.66 6.42 41.91
C LEU A 182 7.85 7.58 41.33
N SER A 183 6.63 7.78 41.83
CA SER A 183 5.77 8.91 41.44
C SER A 183 5.79 9.98 42.53
N ALA A 184 5.79 11.25 42.10
CA ALA A 184 5.62 12.40 43.01
C ALA A 184 4.18 12.52 43.53
N SER A 185 3.24 11.90 42.84
CA SER A 185 1.81 12.12 43.03
C SER A 185 1.18 10.99 43.84
N ALA A 186 0.32 11.35 44.79
CA ALA A 186 -0.38 10.42 45.66
C ALA A 186 -1.71 10.00 45.01
N HIS A 187 -1.65 9.21 43.94
CA HIS A 187 -2.86 8.70 43.30
C HIS A 187 -3.04 7.20 43.59
N SER A 188 -4.29 6.81 43.82
CA SER A 188 -4.71 5.42 43.98
C SER A 188 -5.89 5.16 43.05
N ASP A 189 -5.63 5.15 41.74
CA ASP A 189 -6.62 4.72 40.74
C ASP A 189 -6.75 3.19 40.76
N ILE A 190 -7.34 2.68 41.85
CA ILE A 190 -7.71 1.28 42.06
C ILE A 190 -8.49 0.69 40.85
N PRO A 191 -9.39 1.42 40.17
CA PRO A 191 -10.08 0.91 38.99
C PRO A 191 -9.14 0.59 37.82
N ALA A 192 -8.18 1.48 37.52
CA ALA A 192 -7.22 1.29 36.43
C ALA A 192 -6.30 0.10 36.71
N LEU A 193 -5.87 -0.08 37.97
CA LEU A 193 -5.05 -1.22 38.38
C LEU A 193 -5.74 -2.57 38.12
N LYS A 194 -7.05 -2.66 38.35
CA LYS A 194 -7.83 -3.88 38.05
C LYS A 194 -7.85 -4.19 36.56
N VAL A 195 -7.98 -3.16 35.71
CA VAL A 195 -7.97 -3.32 34.25
C VAL A 195 -6.62 -3.82 33.74
N TYR A 196 -5.51 -3.24 34.22
CA TYR A 196 -4.18 -3.69 33.84
C TYR A 196 -3.89 -5.11 34.32
N ARG A 197 -4.23 -5.45 35.57
CA ARG A 197 -4.07 -6.83 36.06
C ARG A 197 -4.89 -7.83 35.27
N PHE A 198 -6.13 -7.49 34.91
CA PHE A 198 -6.95 -8.31 34.02
C PHE A 198 -6.26 -8.55 32.67
N LEU A 199 -5.72 -7.50 32.05
CA LEU A 199 -4.96 -7.63 30.81
C LEU A 199 -3.71 -8.52 30.98
N GLY A 200 -3.03 -8.44 32.12
CA GLY A 200 -1.92 -9.32 32.49
C GLY A 200 -2.33 -10.80 32.57
N TYR A 201 -3.46 -11.12 33.20
CA TYR A 201 -3.96 -12.49 33.25
C TYR A 201 -4.40 -12.99 31.86
N VAL A 202 -5.07 -12.15 31.06
CA VAL A 202 -5.47 -12.51 29.69
C VAL A 202 -4.24 -12.83 28.83
N THR A 203 -3.18 -12.02 28.92
CA THR A 203 -1.93 -12.26 28.18
C THR A 203 -1.20 -13.53 28.64
N LEU A 204 -1.23 -13.86 29.95
CA LEU A 204 -0.74 -15.16 30.44
C LEU A 204 -1.56 -16.34 29.91
N ILE A 205 -2.88 -16.24 29.90
CA ILE A 205 -3.75 -17.30 29.35
C ILE A 205 -3.46 -17.50 27.86
N GLN A 206 -3.33 -16.40 27.10
CA GLN A 206 -2.98 -16.45 25.69
C GLN A 206 -1.60 -17.10 25.45
N LEU A 207 -0.62 -16.80 26.30
CA LEU A 207 0.70 -17.43 26.27
C LEU A 207 0.60 -18.93 26.55
N SER A 208 -0.14 -19.33 27.59
CA SER A 208 -0.36 -20.75 27.94
C SER A 208 -1.04 -21.51 26.80
N ILE A 209 -2.08 -20.95 26.18
CA ILE A 209 -2.75 -21.55 25.01
C ILE A 209 -1.77 -21.66 23.84
N SER A 210 -0.97 -20.64 23.58
CA SER A 210 0.02 -20.65 22.49
C SER A 210 1.06 -21.75 22.70
N ILE A 211 1.55 -21.92 23.93
CA ILE A 211 2.50 -22.98 24.29
C ILE A 211 1.84 -24.35 24.15
N LEU A 212 0.60 -24.51 24.62
CA LEU A 212 -0.15 -25.76 24.49
C LEU A 212 -0.35 -26.15 23.02
N LEU A 213 -0.83 -25.22 22.18
CA LEU A 213 -1.02 -25.45 20.74
C LEU A 213 0.31 -25.80 20.05
N PHE A 214 1.40 -25.12 20.41
CA PHE A 214 2.73 -25.43 19.89
C PHE A 214 3.16 -26.84 20.30
N SER A 215 3.04 -27.21 21.58
CA SER A 215 3.35 -28.55 22.07
C SER A 215 2.49 -29.63 21.39
N PHE A 216 1.20 -29.39 21.20
CA PHE A 216 0.31 -30.30 20.46
C PHE A 216 0.74 -30.45 18.99
N SER A 217 1.12 -29.35 18.33
CA SER A 217 1.62 -29.39 16.95
C SER A 217 2.92 -30.18 16.84
N TRP A 218 3.82 -30.01 17.81
CA TRP A 218 5.11 -30.69 17.87
C TRP A 218 4.95 -32.20 18.11
N ILE A 219 4.10 -32.59 19.06
CA ILE A 219 3.76 -34.01 19.32
C ILE A 219 3.12 -34.67 18.09
N LYS A 220 2.21 -33.95 17.40
CA LYS A 220 1.58 -34.46 16.17
C LYS A 220 2.60 -34.67 15.05
N GLN A 221 3.57 -33.76 14.92
CA GLN A 221 4.64 -33.84 13.93
C GLN A 221 5.59 -35.01 14.24
N GLU A 222 5.95 -35.23 15.51
CA GLU A 222 6.79 -36.36 15.93
C GLU A 222 6.10 -37.72 15.69
N ASN A 223 4.79 -37.79 15.96
CA ASN A 223 3.97 -38.99 15.69
C ASN A 223 3.80 -39.27 14.20
N GLN A 224 3.78 -38.24 13.34
CA GLN A 224 3.80 -38.42 11.89
C GLN A 224 5.17 -38.93 11.41
N THR A 225 6.27 -38.38 11.92
CA THR A 225 7.63 -38.86 11.57
C THR A 225 7.89 -40.30 12.01
N LYS A 226 7.39 -40.72 13.19
CA LYS A 226 7.49 -42.11 13.68
C LYS A 226 6.64 -43.10 12.87
N LYS A 227 5.50 -42.68 12.31
CA LYS A 227 4.70 -43.52 11.39
C LYS A 227 5.37 -43.72 10.03
N THR A 228 6.15 -42.76 9.55
CA THR A 228 6.94 -42.91 8.31
C THR A 228 8.24 -43.69 8.47
N SER A 229 8.74 -43.94 9.68
CA SER A 229 9.98 -44.68 9.92
C SER A 229 9.80 -46.19 10.19
N SER A 230 8.56 -46.71 10.30
CA SER A 230 8.31 -48.15 10.50
C SER A 230 7.84 -48.89 9.24
N SER A 231 7.87 -48.25 8.08
CA SER A 231 7.62 -48.93 6.81
C SER A 231 8.51 -48.34 5.72
N LYS A 232 9.62 -49.03 5.45
CA LYS A 232 10.29 -49.20 4.14
C LYS A 232 11.71 -49.74 4.35
N ASP A 233 11.82 -51.05 4.50
CA ASP A 233 12.76 -51.78 3.64
C ASP A 233 12.06 -51.86 2.28
N LEU A 234 12.57 -51.13 1.29
CA LEU A 234 12.10 -51.22 -0.08
C LEU A 234 13.30 -51.02 -1.00
N ASP A 235 13.52 -52.06 -1.81
CA ASP A 235 14.54 -52.19 -2.84
C ASP A 235 14.77 -50.89 -3.63
N VAL A 236 16.05 -50.57 -3.80
CA VAL A 236 16.53 -49.33 -4.43
C VAL A 236 16.32 -49.30 -5.96
N ASP A 237 15.81 -50.38 -6.57
CA ASP A 237 15.67 -50.46 -8.04
C ASP A 237 14.21 -50.46 -8.56
N SER A 238 13.19 -50.20 -7.72
CA SER A 238 11.80 -50.21 -8.19
C SER A 238 10.86 -49.19 -7.50
N LEU A 239 11.20 -47.91 -7.51
CA LEU A 239 10.24 -46.86 -7.15
C LEU A 239 9.48 -46.37 -8.40
N PRO A 240 8.12 -46.45 -8.42
CA PRO A 240 7.34 -45.86 -9.51
C PRO A 240 7.53 -44.34 -9.48
N HIS A 241 7.93 -43.75 -10.61
CA HIS A 241 8.02 -42.31 -10.76
C HIS A 241 6.69 -41.67 -10.31
N PRO A 242 6.69 -40.64 -9.43
CA PRO A 242 5.47 -40.06 -8.92
C PRO A 242 4.77 -39.33 -10.07
N THR A 243 3.74 -39.97 -10.64
CA THR A 243 2.86 -39.30 -11.59
C THR A 243 1.98 -38.33 -10.83
N PHE A 244 2.13 -37.04 -11.08
CA PHE A 244 1.23 -35.99 -10.57
C PHE A 244 -0.01 -35.92 -11.46
N GLN A 245 -1.20 -35.86 -10.86
CA GLN A 245 -2.45 -35.67 -11.58
C GLN A 245 -2.70 -34.17 -11.76
N CYS A 246 -2.74 -33.68 -13.01
CA CYS A 246 -2.97 -32.27 -13.28
C CYS A 246 -4.34 -31.84 -12.74
N SER A 247 -4.40 -30.83 -11.87
CA SER A 247 -5.65 -30.34 -11.28
C SER A 247 -6.60 -29.66 -12.28
N ILE A 248 -6.15 -29.40 -13.52
CA ILE A 248 -6.94 -28.76 -14.58
C ILE A 248 -7.52 -29.79 -15.56
N CYS A 249 -6.76 -30.83 -15.93
CA CYS A 249 -7.21 -31.83 -16.92
C CYS A 249 -7.31 -33.28 -16.38
N LEU A 250 -6.98 -33.50 -15.11
CA LEU A 250 -7.10 -34.78 -14.39
C LEU A 250 -6.28 -35.97 -14.96
N GLU A 251 -5.31 -35.73 -15.85
CA GLU A 251 -4.37 -36.76 -16.33
C GLU A 251 -3.12 -36.89 -15.45
N ASN A 252 -2.58 -38.12 -15.35
CA ASN A 252 -1.37 -38.47 -14.59
C ASN A 252 -0.09 -38.27 -15.43
N ARG A 253 0.89 -37.50 -14.94
CA ARG A 253 2.15 -37.21 -15.67
C ARG A 253 3.41 -37.19 -14.78
N ASN A 254 4.57 -37.48 -15.37
CA ASN A 254 5.88 -37.51 -14.70
C ASN A 254 6.43 -36.10 -14.38
N PRO A 255 7.24 -35.95 -13.30
CA PRO A 255 7.61 -34.65 -12.71
C PRO A 255 8.65 -33.82 -13.51
N SER A 256 9.16 -34.34 -14.63
CA SER A 256 10.16 -33.67 -15.48
C SER A 256 9.58 -33.03 -16.76
N ALA A 257 8.28 -33.18 -17.03
CA ALA A 257 7.64 -32.56 -18.20
C ALA A 257 6.94 -31.25 -17.79
N LEU A 258 7.54 -30.10 -18.15
CA LEU A 258 6.87 -28.80 -18.06
C LEU A 258 5.86 -28.67 -19.22
N PHE A 259 4.65 -28.21 -18.88
CA PHE A 259 3.50 -27.80 -19.70
C PHE A 259 2.46 -28.86 -20.11
N CYS A 260 1.23 -28.72 -19.58
CA CYS A 260 0.01 -29.18 -20.26
C CYS A 260 -0.48 -28.02 -21.15
N GLY A 261 -0.48 -28.21 -22.47
CA GLY A 261 -0.83 -27.19 -23.47
C GLY A 261 -2.28 -26.72 -23.49
N HIS A 262 -2.98 -26.63 -22.35
CA HIS A 262 -4.38 -26.17 -22.26
C HIS A 262 -4.54 -24.64 -22.29
N LEU A 263 -3.48 -23.91 -22.66
CA LEU A 263 -3.58 -22.58 -23.24
C LEU A 263 -3.24 -22.69 -24.73
N GLU A 264 -3.97 -23.55 -25.45
CA GLU A 264 -4.04 -23.43 -26.90
C GLU A 264 -4.77 -22.13 -27.22
N MET A 265 -3.99 -21.19 -27.72
CA MET A 265 -4.46 -20.08 -28.53
C MET A 265 -5.39 -20.64 -29.60
N THR A 266 -6.55 -20.01 -29.72
CA THR A 266 -7.44 -20.22 -30.86
C THR A 266 -6.65 -20.03 -32.17
N PRO A 267 -6.78 -20.95 -33.16
CA PRO A 267 -6.05 -20.87 -34.40
C PRO A 267 -6.75 -19.86 -35.32
N LEU A 268 -6.30 -18.61 -35.26
CA LEU A 268 -6.55 -17.62 -36.31
C LEU A 268 -5.20 -17.10 -36.81
N SER A 269 -4.83 -17.61 -37.98
CA SER A 269 -3.74 -17.19 -38.88
C SER A 269 -2.31 -17.67 -38.60
N MET A 270 -2.11 -18.98 -38.74
CA MET A 270 -0.93 -19.49 -39.45
C MET A 270 -1.05 -19.06 -40.93
N ASN A 271 -0.58 -17.86 -41.27
CA ASN A 271 -0.24 -17.43 -42.63
C ASN A 271 0.62 -16.15 -42.56
N LEU A 272 1.81 -16.26 -41.98
CA LEU A 272 2.84 -15.21 -42.07
C LEU A 272 4.21 -15.85 -42.31
N PHE A 273 4.34 -16.58 -43.41
CA PHE A 273 5.61 -16.69 -44.12
C PHE A 273 5.51 -15.86 -45.39
N THR A 274 6.59 -15.12 -45.67
CA THR A 274 6.78 -14.19 -46.80
C THR A 274 6.12 -12.81 -46.67
N TYR A 275 6.77 -11.89 -45.95
CA TYR A 275 6.98 -10.55 -46.50
C TYR A 275 8.34 -10.02 -46.04
N GLY A 276 9.23 -9.84 -47.01
CA GLY A 276 10.63 -9.52 -46.79
C GLY A 276 10.82 -8.12 -46.24
N TYR A 277 11.49 -8.01 -45.10
CA TYR A 277 12.29 -6.84 -44.77
C TYR A 277 13.67 -7.33 -44.33
N LYS A 278 14.67 -7.10 -45.19
CA LYS A 278 16.09 -7.27 -44.84
C LYS A 278 16.41 -6.35 -43.67
N VAL A 279 16.70 -6.92 -42.52
CA VAL A 279 17.25 -6.19 -41.37
C VAL A 279 18.69 -5.84 -41.71
N ALA A 280 18.94 -4.59 -42.08
CA ALA A 280 20.28 -4.04 -42.06
C ALA A 280 20.71 -3.90 -40.60
N SER A 281 21.68 -4.72 -40.18
CA SER A 281 22.38 -4.56 -38.92
C SER A 281 23.07 -3.20 -38.90
N ARG A 282 22.51 -2.23 -38.17
CA ARG A 282 23.23 -1.03 -37.75
C ARG A 282 23.25 -1.01 -36.23
N HIS A 283 24.45 -0.96 -35.68
CA HIS A 283 24.68 -0.53 -34.32
C HIS A 283 23.94 0.79 -34.10
N PHE A 284 22.94 0.79 -33.21
CA PHE A 284 22.16 1.98 -32.91
C PHE A 284 22.84 2.75 -31.78
N SER A 285 23.35 3.93 -32.15
CA SER A 285 23.77 4.99 -31.25
C SER A 285 22.54 5.71 -30.68
N SER A 286 22.49 5.76 -29.36
CA SER A 286 21.78 6.60 -28.36
C SER A 286 21.01 7.89 -28.72
N ASN A 287 20.27 8.04 -29.84
CA ASN A 287 19.67 9.36 -30.16
C ASN A 287 18.30 9.41 -30.88
N HIS A 288 17.34 8.49 -30.60
CA HIS A 288 15.95 8.69 -31.04
C HIS A 288 14.99 8.88 -29.84
N PRO A 289 14.27 10.02 -29.74
CA PRO A 289 13.30 10.24 -28.68
C PRO A 289 12.07 9.34 -28.90
N HIS A 290 11.64 8.64 -27.85
CA HIS A 290 10.38 7.90 -27.88
C HIS A 290 9.22 8.85 -28.25
N PRO A 291 8.25 8.41 -29.09
CA PRO A 291 7.09 9.23 -29.42
C PRO A 291 6.30 9.56 -28.15
N THR A 292 5.70 10.75 -28.11
CA THR A 292 4.88 11.13 -26.96
C THR A 292 3.61 10.30 -26.93
N ILE A 293 3.38 9.59 -25.83
CA ILE A 293 2.18 8.77 -25.61
C ILE A 293 1.62 9.10 -24.22
N TYR A 294 0.34 9.46 -24.19
CA TYR A 294 -0.37 9.75 -22.95
C TYR A 294 -1.12 8.52 -22.45
N PHE A 295 -0.95 8.18 -21.17
CA PHE A 295 -1.67 7.08 -20.54
C PHE A 295 -2.29 7.50 -19.21
N THR A 296 -3.57 7.17 -19.03
CA THR A 296 -4.25 7.27 -17.73
C THR A 296 -5.08 6.03 -17.44
N GLY A 297 -5.26 5.72 -16.15
CA GLY A 297 -6.05 4.60 -15.68
C GLY A 297 -7.12 5.05 -14.69
N ILE A 298 -8.35 4.52 -14.82
CA ILE A 298 -9.46 4.82 -13.93
C ILE A 298 -10.11 3.54 -13.39
N GLN A 299 -10.27 3.46 -12.06
CA GLN A 299 -10.85 2.28 -11.41
C GLN A 299 -12.37 2.20 -11.62
N PRO A 300 -12.91 1.04 -12.02
CA PRO A 300 -14.35 0.84 -12.17
C PRO A 300 -15.02 0.75 -10.80
N THR A 301 -15.35 1.90 -10.25
CA THR A 301 -15.99 2.07 -8.93
C THR A 301 -17.46 2.47 -9.07
N GLY A 302 -18.09 2.10 -10.19
CA GLY A 302 -19.43 2.54 -10.58
C GLY A 302 -19.42 3.94 -11.21
N ILE A 303 -20.54 4.65 -11.08
CA ILE A 303 -20.72 5.99 -11.62
C ILE A 303 -19.74 6.98 -10.95
N PRO A 304 -19.03 7.83 -11.71
CA PRO A 304 -18.15 8.85 -11.15
C PRO A 304 -18.95 9.97 -10.49
N HIS A 305 -18.36 10.56 -9.44
CA HIS A 305 -18.91 11.77 -8.82
C HIS A 305 -18.24 13.03 -9.40
N LEU A 306 -18.79 14.19 -9.07
CA LEU A 306 -18.36 15.49 -9.58
C LEU A 306 -16.87 15.78 -9.31
N GLY A 307 -16.36 15.38 -8.13
CA GLY A 307 -14.92 15.41 -7.84
C GLY A 307 -14.04 14.56 -8.78
N ASN A 308 -14.49 13.38 -9.24
CA ASN A 308 -13.76 12.59 -10.25
C ASN A 308 -13.85 13.26 -11.62
N PHE A 309 -15.02 13.81 -11.95
CA PHE A 309 -15.26 14.50 -13.21
C PHE A 309 -14.28 15.67 -13.39
N PHE A 310 -14.30 16.66 -12.50
CA PHE A 310 -13.41 17.83 -12.58
C PHE A 310 -11.95 17.52 -12.27
N GLY A 311 -11.68 16.50 -11.45
CA GLY A 311 -10.31 16.17 -11.03
C GLY A 311 -9.54 15.30 -12.02
N SER A 312 -10.22 14.58 -12.93
CA SER A 312 -9.55 13.60 -13.81
C SER A 312 -10.18 13.47 -15.18
N ILE A 313 -11.51 13.42 -15.29
CA ILE A 313 -12.18 13.16 -16.58
C ILE A 313 -12.17 14.42 -17.47
N GLU A 314 -12.60 15.57 -16.96
CA GLU A 314 -12.61 16.83 -17.72
C GLU A 314 -11.20 17.28 -18.12
N PRO A 315 -10.18 17.21 -17.24
CA PRO A 315 -8.80 17.44 -17.66
C PRO A 315 -8.33 16.48 -18.77
N TRP A 316 -8.84 15.24 -18.83
CA TRP A 316 -8.50 14.32 -19.91
C TRP A 316 -9.18 14.70 -21.22
N THR A 317 -10.47 15.04 -21.20
CA THR A 317 -11.20 15.49 -22.40
C THR A 317 -10.64 16.81 -22.94
N ASP A 318 -10.26 17.74 -22.07
CA ASP A 318 -9.60 18.98 -22.47
C ASP A 318 -8.22 18.71 -23.09
N LEU A 319 -7.47 17.72 -22.58
CA LEU A 319 -6.21 17.28 -23.17
C LEU A 319 -6.44 16.66 -24.55
N GLN A 320 -7.43 15.77 -24.66
CA GLN A 320 -7.83 15.12 -25.91
C GLN A 320 -8.16 16.13 -27.01
N ASN A 321 -8.76 17.27 -26.66
CA ASN A 321 -9.16 18.30 -27.61
C ASN A 321 -8.04 19.31 -27.94
N THR A 322 -6.98 19.39 -27.14
CA THR A 322 -5.88 20.36 -27.32
C THR A 322 -4.63 19.75 -27.93
N VAL A 323 -4.43 18.45 -27.76
CA VAL A 323 -3.27 17.72 -28.27
C VAL A 323 -3.44 17.38 -29.76
N ASP A 324 -2.33 17.40 -30.50
CA ASP A 324 -2.28 17.04 -31.93
C ASP A 324 -2.90 15.64 -32.16
N GLN A 325 -3.63 15.48 -33.26
CA GLN A 325 -4.32 14.25 -33.63
C GLN A 325 -3.36 13.06 -33.81
N ASN A 326 -2.10 13.33 -34.11
CA ASN A 326 -1.07 12.32 -34.32
C ASN A 326 -0.52 11.72 -33.02
N ILE A 327 -0.87 12.29 -31.86
CA ILE A 327 -0.39 11.81 -30.56
C ILE A 327 -1.37 10.77 -30.00
N LEU A 328 -0.83 9.63 -29.62
CA LEU A 328 -1.61 8.52 -29.08
C LEU A 328 -2.00 8.80 -27.62
N MET A 329 -3.31 8.78 -27.36
CA MET A 329 -3.90 8.89 -26.03
C MET A 329 -4.59 7.59 -25.63
N MET A 330 -4.34 7.13 -24.41
CA MET A 330 -4.83 5.86 -23.89
C MET A 330 -5.49 6.03 -22.53
N LEU A 331 -6.71 5.52 -22.41
CA LEU A 331 -7.48 5.51 -21.17
C LEU A 331 -7.87 4.07 -20.84
N SER A 332 -7.32 3.54 -19.76
CA SER A 332 -7.62 2.18 -19.30
C SER A 332 -8.65 2.18 -18.18
N VAL A 333 -9.71 1.38 -18.33
CA VAL A 333 -10.60 1.02 -17.22
C VAL A 333 -9.95 -0.13 -16.46
N VAL A 334 -9.37 0.19 -15.29
CA VAL A 334 -8.47 -0.71 -14.55
C VAL A 334 -9.19 -1.66 -13.60
N ASP A 335 -9.85 -2.67 -14.17
CA ASP A 335 -10.62 -3.68 -13.45
C ASP A 335 -9.76 -4.66 -12.62
N GLN A 336 -8.52 -4.95 -13.02
CA GLN A 336 -7.61 -5.76 -12.20
C GLN A 336 -7.16 -5.00 -10.94
N HIS A 337 -6.99 -3.67 -11.02
CA HIS A 337 -6.72 -2.85 -9.83
C HIS A 337 -7.90 -2.81 -8.85
N ALA A 338 -9.14 -2.95 -9.33
CA ALA A 338 -10.34 -2.93 -8.49
C ALA A 338 -10.38 -4.11 -7.50
N ILE A 339 -9.77 -5.25 -7.85
CA ILE A 339 -9.71 -6.45 -7.00
C ILE A 339 -8.46 -6.53 -6.11
N SER A 340 -7.61 -5.49 -6.12
CA SER A 340 -6.35 -5.47 -5.34
C SER A 340 -6.57 -5.47 -3.81
N LEU A 341 -7.72 -5.00 -3.35
CA LEU A 341 -8.11 -4.98 -1.94
C LEU A 341 -8.94 -6.20 -1.52
N GLY A 342 -9.17 -7.15 -2.44
CA GLY A 342 -10.01 -8.32 -2.23
C GLY A 342 -10.96 -8.55 -3.41
N PRO A 343 -11.50 -9.78 -3.56
CA PRO A 343 -12.42 -10.10 -4.64
C PRO A 343 -13.72 -9.31 -4.51
N LEU A 344 -14.23 -8.84 -5.65
CA LEU A 344 -15.55 -8.24 -5.78
C LEU A 344 -16.54 -9.25 -6.39
N PRO A 345 -17.84 -9.20 -6.06
CA PRO A 345 -18.85 -9.99 -6.77
C PRO A 345 -18.76 -9.75 -8.28
N ALA A 346 -18.72 -10.84 -9.06
CA ALA A 346 -18.46 -10.76 -10.50
C ALA A 346 -19.49 -9.88 -11.24
N GLU A 347 -20.76 -9.96 -10.86
CA GLU A 347 -21.82 -9.13 -11.44
C GLU A 347 -21.58 -7.63 -11.15
N GLN A 348 -21.13 -7.30 -9.94
CA GLN A 348 -20.84 -5.93 -9.54
C GLN A 348 -19.65 -5.37 -10.33
N LEU A 349 -18.55 -6.12 -10.46
CA LEU A 349 -17.39 -5.67 -11.24
C LEU A 349 -17.75 -5.43 -12.71
N ARG A 350 -18.52 -6.35 -13.33
CA ARG A 350 -19.01 -6.18 -14.70
C ARG A 350 -19.88 -4.94 -14.86
N ARG A 351 -20.83 -4.75 -13.95
CA ARG A 351 -21.72 -3.58 -13.94
C ARG A 351 -20.93 -2.28 -13.78
N ASN A 352 -20.02 -2.22 -12.81
CA ASN A 352 -19.19 -1.05 -12.55
C ASN A 352 -18.28 -0.71 -13.73
N THR A 353 -17.70 -1.73 -14.37
CA THR A 353 -16.84 -1.56 -15.55
C THR A 353 -17.63 -0.98 -16.72
N ARG A 354 -18.82 -1.52 -16.99
CA ARG A 354 -19.72 -1.00 -18.02
C ARG A 354 -20.15 0.44 -17.72
N GLN A 355 -20.65 0.69 -16.52
CA GLN A 355 -21.12 2.03 -16.13
C GLN A 355 -20.00 3.06 -16.14
N MET A 356 -18.79 2.70 -15.73
CA MET A 356 -17.63 3.59 -15.83
C MET A 356 -17.32 3.92 -17.30
N THR A 357 -17.33 2.92 -18.17
CA THR A 357 -17.09 3.10 -19.61
C THR A 357 -18.13 4.02 -20.25
N ALA A 358 -19.42 3.74 -20.02
CA ALA A 358 -20.52 4.60 -20.47
C ALA A 358 -20.39 6.03 -19.91
N SER A 359 -20.01 6.17 -18.64
CA SER A 359 -19.78 7.46 -18.00
C SER A 359 -18.67 8.26 -18.69
N LEU A 360 -17.54 7.62 -19.02
CA LEU A 360 -16.41 8.28 -19.70
C LEU A 360 -16.83 8.80 -21.08
N ILE A 361 -17.52 7.98 -21.88
CA ILE A 361 -18.02 8.37 -23.21
C ILE A 361 -19.07 9.49 -23.09
N ALA A 362 -19.97 9.38 -22.12
CA ALA A 362 -20.97 10.40 -21.83
C ALA A 362 -20.34 11.74 -21.44
N CYS A 363 -19.24 11.71 -20.66
CA CYS A 363 -18.48 12.88 -20.26
C CYS A 363 -17.63 13.51 -21.39
N GLY A 364 -17.55 12.89 -22.57
CA GLY A 364 -16.86 13.44 -23.74
C GLY A 364 -15.54 12.77 -24.10
N VAL A 365 -15.20 11.63 -23.50
CA VAL A 365 -14.12 10.79 -24.03
C VAL A 365 -14.56 10.25 -25.38
N ASP A 366 -13.76 10.52 -26.40
CA ASP A 366 -14.05 10.15 -27.78
C ASP A 366 -13.19 8.92 -28.14
N PRO A 367 -13.79 7.74 -28.39
CA PRO A 367 -13.07 6.54 -28.78
C PRO A 367 -12.25 6.68 -30.08
N GLU A 368 -12.58 7.63 -30.95
CA GLU A 368 -11.79 7.89 -32.16
C GLU A 368 -10.47 8.60 -31.86
N ARG A 369 -10.45 9.41 -30.79
CA ARG A 369 -9.30 10.22 -30.34
C ARG A 369 -8.49 9.54 -29.23
N THR A 370 -9.16 8.85 -28.33
CA THR A 370 -8.59 8.16 -27.18
C THR A 370 -8.83 6.66 -27.31
N LEU A 371 -7.77 5.86 -27.25
CA LEU A 371 -7.89 4.41 -27.11
C LEU A 371 -8.44 4.08 -25.72
N LEU A 372 -9.75 3.81 -25.65
CA LEU A 372 -10.46 3.42 -24.45
C LEU A 372 -10.56 1.89 -24.38
N PHE A 373 -9.99 1.28 -23.34
CA PHE A 373 -9.96 -0.18 -23.23
C PHE A 373 -10.08 -0.66 -21.78
N ARG A 374 -10.45 -1.93 -21.61
CA ARG A 374 -10.47 -2.60 -20.30
C ARG A 374 -9.12 -3.24 -20.04
N GLN A 375 -8.57 -3.03 -18.84
CA GLN A 375 -7.25 -3.56 -18.47
C GLN A 375 -7.15 -5.09 -18.61
N SER A 376 -8.16 -5.85 -18.18
CA SER A 376 -8.17 -7.31 -18.27
C SER A 376 -8.17 -7.88 -19.69
N ASP A 377 -8.52 -7.08 -20.70
CA ASP A 377 -8.49 -7.50 -22.09
C ASP A 377 -7.08 -7.48 -22.70
N VAL A 378 -6.10 -6.95 -21.97
CA VAL A 378 -4.69 -6.87 -22.37
C VAL A 378 -3.86 -7.77 -21.43
N PRO A 379 -3.78 -9.09 -21.69
CA PRO A 379 -3.08 -10.05 -20.81
C PRO A 379 -1.59 -9.71 -20.62
N GLN A 380 -1.00 -8.99 -21.57
CA GLN A 380 0.36 -8.48 -21.57
C GLN A 380 0.69 -7.66 -20.31
N ILE A 381 -0.28 -6.92 -19.77
CA ILE A 381 -0.10 -6.10 -18.57
C ILE A 381 0.21 -6.99 -17.36
N ALA A 382 -0.54 -8.08 -17.18
CA ALA A 382 -0.31 -9.02 -16.09
C ALA A 382 1.04 -9.76 -16.25
N GLN A 383 1.39 -10.13 -17.48
CA GLN A 383 2.67 -10.78 -17.80
C GLN A 383 3.86 -9.86 -17.50
N LEU A 384 3.80 -8.59 -17.89
CA LEU A 384 4.85 -7.62 -17.59
C LEU A 384 4.93 -7.32 -16.09
N SER A 385 3.80 -7.23 -15.39
CA SER A 385 3.77 -7.05 -13.94
C SER A 385 4.55 -8.15 -13.20
N TRP A 386 4.41 -9.40 -13.65
CA TRP A 386 5.20 -10.53 -13.12
C TRP A 386 6.70 -10.34 -13.33
N ILE A 387 7.13 -9.96 -14.53
CA ILE A 387 8.53 -9.70 -14.87
C ILE A 387 9.09 -8.55 -14.01
N LEU A 388 8.35 -7.44 -13.88
CA LEU A 388 8.73 -6.31 -13.03
C LEU A 388 8.83 -6.72 -11.55
N GLY A 389 7.99 -7.66 -11.11
CA GLY A 389 8.05 -8.26 -9.79
C GLY A 389 9.39 -8.92 -9.46
N SER A 390 10.03 -9.57 -10.45
CA SER A 390 11.36 -10.16 -10.25
C SER A 390 12.50 -9.13 -10.04
N LEU A 391 12.23 -7.84 -10.32
CA LEU A 391 13.19 -6.74 -10.13
C LEU A 391 13.00 -6.01 -8.79
N GLN A 392 12.00 -6.39 -8.00
CA GLN A 392 11.66 -5.74 -6.73
C GLN A 392 11.69 -6.72 -5.55
N THR A 393 11.72 -6.14 -4.35
CA THR A 393 11.66 -6.92 -3.11
C THR A 393 10.42 -6.56 -2.32
N THR A 394 9.89 -7.53 -1.59
CA THR A 394 8.76 -7.34 -0.68
C THR A 394 9.01 -6.19 0.31
N SER A 395 10.24 -6.05 0.82
CA SER A 395 10.62 -4.97 1.73
C SER A 395 10.55 -3.57 1.09
N LYS A 396 10.84 -3.43 -0.21
CA LYS A 396 10.72 -2.13 -0.91
C LYS A 396 9.26 -1.76 -1.10
N LEU A 397 8.44 -2.72 -1.52
CA LEU A 397 6.99 -2.52 -1.70
C LEU A 397 6.28 -2.22 -0.38
N ALA A 398 6.64 -2.93 0.70
CA ALA A 398 6.04 -2.74 2.03
C ALA A 398 6.37 -1.38 2.68
N ARG A 399 7.38 -0.65 2.17
CA ARG A 399 7.73 0.69 2.64
C ARG A 399 6.91 1.81 2.00
N LEU A 400 6.16 1.51 0.93
CA LEU A 400 5.35 2.51 0.24
C LEU A 400 4.30 3.09 1.21
N PRO A 401 4.21 4.42 1.36
CA PRO A 401 3.23 5.06 2.25
C PRO A 401 1.79 4.61 1.99
N GLN A 402 1.39 4.49 0.72
CA GLN A 402 0.06 4.03 0.35
C GLN A 402 -0.23 2.58 0.77
N TYR A 403 0.79 1.71 0.75
CA TYR A 403 0.65 0.36 1.30
C TYR A 403 0.45 0.43 2.81
N LYS A 404 1.25 1.25 3.51
CA LYS A 404 1.14 1.43 4.96
C LYS A 404 -0.22 1.96 5.41
N GLU A 405 -0.76 2.95 4.71
CA GLU A 405 -2.07 3.51 5.01
C GLU A 405 -3.20 2.52 4.71
N LYS A 406 -3.14 1.80 3.58
CA LYS A 406 -4.20 0.87 3.19
C LYS A 406 -4.17 -0.43 4.00
N GLN A 407 -3.01 -0.89 4.47
CA GLN A 407 -2.91 -2.10 5.31
C GLN A 407 -3.55 -1.90 6.68
N GLU A 408 -3.59 -0.68 7.23
CA GLU A 408 -4.24 -0.37 8.52
C GLU A 408 -5.74 -0.72 8.53
N ARG A 409 -6.36 -0.78 7.34
CA ARG A 409 -7.76 -1.21 7.17
C ARG A 409 -7.94 -2.69 7.48
N PHE A 410 -6.90 -3.50 7.34
CA PHE A 410 -6.90 -4.94 7.58
C PHE A 410 -6.39 -5.23 9.00
N LYS A 411 -7.19 -4.83 10.01
CA LYS A 411 -6.86 -4.92 11.45
C LYS A 411 -6.46 -6.33 11.95
N LYS A 412 -6.72 -7.39 11.19
CA LYS A 412 -6.41 -8.79 11.52
C LYS A 412 -5.13 -9.34 10.89
N GLY A 413 -4.44 -8.56 10.06
CA GLY A 413 -3.19 -8.99 9.39
C GLY A 413 -3.39 -9.78 8.10
N ASP A 414 -4.62 -10.14 7.74
CA ASP A 414 -4.96 -10.79 6.46
C ASP A 414 -4.99 -9.78 5.31
N ILE A 415 -3.81 -9.27 4.94
CA ILE A 415 -3.64 -8.26 3.89
C ILE A 415 -3.53 -8.97 2.54
N PRO A 416 -4.36 -8.63 1.54
CA PRO A 416 -4.26 -9.21 0.20
C PRO A 416 -2.90 -8.92 -0.45
N VAL A 417 -2.28 -9.92 -1.07
CA VAL A 417 -1.02 -9.77 -1.82
C VAL A 417 -1.18 -8.77 -2.98
N GLY A 418 -2.38 -8.67 -3.55
CA GLY A 418 -2.72 -7.66 -4.56
C GLY A 418 -2.44 -6.23 -4.07
N LEU A 419 -2.67 -5.94 -2.79
CA LEU A 419 -2.40 -4.62 -2.23
C LEU A 419 -0.90 -4.30 -2.14
N LEU A 420 -0.05 -5.31 -1.98
CA LEU A 420 1.40 -5.13 -1.98
C LEU A 420 1.94 -4.96 -3.41
N THR A 421 1.35 -5.65 -4.38
CA THR A 421 1.86 -5.80 -5.74
C THR A 421 1.20 -4.89 -6.78
N TYR A 422 0.06 -4.25 -6.47
CA TYR A 422 -0.60 -3.33 -7.42
C TYR A 422 0.31 -2.21 -7.97
N PRO A 423 1.32 -1.68 -7.25
CA PRO A 423 2.20 -0.67 -7.85
C PRO A 423 3.06 -1.24 -9.00
N LEU A 424 3.36 -2.54 -8.99
CA LEU A 424 4.01 -3.23 -10.11
C LEU A 424 3.07 -3.33 -11.31
N LEU A 425 1.80 -3.67 -11.05
CA LEU A 425 0.75 -3.71 -12.07
C LEU A 425 0.53 -2.32 -12.69
N GLN A 426 0.52 -1.27 -11.86
CA GLN A 426 0.43 0.12 -12.32
C GLN A 426 1.61 0.52 -13.20
N ALA A 427 2.82 0.03 -12.90
CA ALA A 427 3.97 0.24 -13.76
C ALA A 427 3.83 -0.52 -15.09
N ALA A 428 3.35 -1.77 -15.03
CA ALA A 428 3.10 -2.57 -16.22
C ALA A 428 2.05 -1.94 -17.15
N ASP A 429 1.00 -1.33 -16.59
CA ASP A 429 -0.03 -0.61 -17.34
C ASP A 429 0.60 0.44 -18.28
N VAL A 430 1.51 1.26 -17.76
CA VAL A 430 2.15 2.36 -18.50
C VAL A 430 3.25 1.84 -19.44
N LEU A 431 4.07 0.90 -18.95
CA LEU A 431 5.26 0.43 -19.67
C LEU A 431 4.93 -0.50 -20.83
N THR A 432 3.82 -1.25 -20.76
CA THR A 432 3.35 -2.11 -21.88
C THR A 432 3.15 -1.30 -23.15
N PHE A 433 2.65 -0.07 -23.03
CA PHE A 433 2.42 0.84 -24.15
C PHE A 433 3.56 1.85 -24.37
N LYS A 434 4.64 1.75 -23.59
CA LYS A 434 5.77 2.71 -23.62
C LYS A 434 5.28 4.17 -23.49
N ALA A 435 4.29 4.38 -22.62
CA ALA A 435 3.76 5.71 -22.40
C ALA A 435 4.83 6.64 -21.81
N THR A 436 5.04 7.79 -22.43
CA THR A 436 6.06 8.76 -22.02
C THR A 436 5.52 9.78 -21.03
N THR A 437 4.20 9.98 -21.01
CA THR A 437 3.57 11.04 -20.23
C THR A 437 2.32 10.53 -19.53
N VAL A 438 2.22 10.78 -18.22
CA VAL A 438 1.14 10.29 -17.37
C VAL A 438 0.51 11.48 -16.62
N PRO A 439 -0.74 11.86 -16.93
CA PRO A 439 -1.43 12.94 -16.25
C PRO A 439 -1.99 12.45 -14.92
N VAL A 440 -1.30 12.80 -13.84
CA VAL A 440 -1.71 12.46 -12.47
C VAL A 440 -1.46 13.63 -11.54
N GLY A 441 -2.31 13.74 -10.52
CA GLY A 441 -2.13 14.74 -9.45
C GLY A 441 -0.86 14.50 -8.64
N GLU A 442 -0.43 15.53 -7.89
CA GLU A 442 0.76 15.51 -7.02
C GLU A 442 0.77 14.34 -6.04
N ASP A 443 -0.41 13.93 -5.55
CA ASP A 443 -0.63 12.80 -4.63
C ASP A 443 -0.08 11.45 -5.17
N GLN A 444 0.07 11.31 -6.49
CA GLN A 444 0.52 10.08 -7.16
C GLN A 444 1.99 10.13 -7.63
N SER A 445 2.72 11.20 -7.32
CA SER A 445 4.14 11.37 -7.68
C SER A 445 5.03 10.22 -7.21
N GLN A 446 4.73 9.63 -6.04
CA GLN A 446 5.48 8.49 -5.51
C GLN A 446 5.36 7.23 -6.38
N HIS A 447 4.18 6.99 -6.97
CA HIS A 447 3.99 5.85 -7.88
C HIS A 447 4.69 6.07 -9.21
N LEU A 448 4.71 7.30 -9.72
CA LEU A 448 5.52 7.64 -10.90
C LEU A 448 7.02 7.49 -10.65
N ASN A 449 7.50 7.85 -9.46
CA ASN A 449 8.91 7.62 -9.10
C ASN A 449 9.24 6.12 -9.06
N LEU A 450 8.35 5.29 -8.51
CA LEU A 450 8.52 3.83 -8.53
C LEU A 450 8.52 3.29 -9.96
N LEU A 451 7.59 3.78 -10.78
CA LEU A 451 7.43 3.40 -12.18
C LEU A 451 8.69 3.73 -12.99
N GLY A 452 9.19 4.97 -12.89
CA GLY A 452 10.45 5.38 -13.52
C GLY A 452 11.65 4.58 -13.00
N GLY A 453 11.67 4.27 -11.70
CA GLY A 453 12.69 3.41 -11.10
C GLY A 453 12.65 1.97 -11.63
N LEU A 454 11.46 1.42 -11.88
CA LEU A 454 11.24 0.10 -12.49
C LEU A 454 11.68 0.07 -13.95
N ALA A 455 11.30 1.08 -14.74
CA ALA A 455 11.74 1.23 -16.12
C ALA A 455 13.27 1.28 -16.22
N TYR A 456 13.90 2.11 -15.38
CA TYR A 456 15.35 2.21 -15.29
C TYR A 456 16.01 0.90 -14.85
N ALA A 457 15.47 0.24 -13.82
CA ALA A 457 15.98 -1.02 -13.33
C ALA A 457 15.92 -2.11 -14.40
N PHE A 458 14.83 -2.19 -15.15
CA PHE A 458 14.68 -3.13 -16.26
C PHE A 458 15.73 -2.86 -17.35
N ASN A 459 15.77 -1.62 -17.87
CA ASN A 459 16.71 -1.20 -18.90
C ASN A 459 18.17 -1.50 -18.49
N LYS A 460 18.53 -1.20 -17.24
CA LYS A 460 19.86 -1.47 -16.71
C LYS A 460 20.16 -2.96 -16.57
N THR A 461 19.22 -3.75 -16.06
CA THR A 461 19.41 -5.19 -15.80
C THR A 461 19.59 -5.97 -17.09
N TYR A 462 18.80 -5.64 -18.11
CA TYR A 462 18.80 -6.30 -19.41
C TYR A 462 19.62 -5.57 -20.48
N GLN A 463 20.38 -4.53 -20.09
CA GLN A 463 21.23 -3.72 -20.97
C GLN A 463 20.51 -3.27 -22.26
N THR A 464 19.32 -2.69 -22.09
CA THR A 464 18.42 -2.29 -23.18
C THR A 464 17.86 -0.88 -22.93
N GLU A 465 17.35 -0.25 -23.98
CA GLU A 465 16.63 1.05 -23.92
C GLU A 465 15.15 0.85 -24.27
N LEU A 466 14.58 -0.27 -23.85
CA LEU A 466 13.25 -0.68 -24.25
C LEU A 466 12.15 0.24 -23.70
N PHE A 467 12.26 0.61 -22.42
CA PHE A 467 11.24 1.39 -21.73
C PHE A 467 11.64 2.88 -21.61
N PRO A 468 10.77 3.82 -22.03
CA PRO A 468 10.95 5.22 -21.67
C PRO A 468 10.77 5.40 -20.16
N ILE A 469 11.38 6.44 -19.61
CA ILE A 469 11.09 6.90 -18.24
C ILE A 469 9.91 7.88 -18.30
N PRO A 470 8.72 7.52 -17.80
CA PRO A 470 7.54 8.35 -17.99
C PRO A 470 7.60 9.61 -17.12
N LYS A 471 7.12 10.72 -17.67
CA LYS A 471 7.08 12.03 -17.02
C LYS A 471 5.67 12.33 -16.50
N GLN A 472 5.61 12.98 -15.35
CA GLN A 472 4.35 13.49 -14.83
C GLN A 472 3.89 14.69 -15.66
N LEU A 473 2.61 14.70 -16.04
CA LEU A 473 1.94 15.92 -16.49
C LEU A 473 1.04 16.42 -15.35
N THR A 474 1.51 17.42 -14.63
CA THR A 474 0.70 18.14 -13.64
C THR A 474 -0.07 19.24 -14.38
N ARG A 475 -1.39 19.19 -14.34
CA ARG A 475 -2.23 20.33 -14.75
C ARG A 475 -2.60 21.13 -13.50
N GLU A 476 -2.58 22.45 -13.62
CA GLU A 476 -3.17 23.34 -12.61
C GLU A 476 -4.70 23.13 -12.65
N ILE A 477 -5.18 22.22 -11.79
CA ILE A 477 -6.61 22.01 -11.62
C ILE A 477 -7.09 23.16 -10.74
N ASN A 478 -7.73 24.16 -11.35
CA ASN A 478 -8.24 25.36 -10.68
C ASN A 478 -9.27 25.08 -9.56
N ALA A 479 -9.79 23.85 -9.45
CA ALA A 479 -10.80 23.50 -8.44
C ALA A 479 -10.42 22.23 -7.67
N ARG A 480 -9.82 22.38 -6.48
CA ARG A 480 -9.84 21.32 -5.44
C ARG A 480 -11.26 21.25 -4.86
N ILE A 481 -12.15 20.51 -5.50
CA ILE A 481 -13.55 20.38 -5.07
C ILE A 481 -13.61 19.63 -3.73
N ARG A 482 -14.14 20.30 -2.70
CA ARG A 482 -14.25 19.76 -1.34
C ARG A 482 -15.66 19.24 -1.07
N SER A 483 -15.80 18.43 -0.03
CA SER A 483 -17.10 17.89 0.36
C SER A 483 -18.06 19.02 0.76
N LEU A 484 -19.29 18.96 0.27
CA LEU A 484 -20.33 19.94 0.60
C LEU A 484 -20.93 19.73 2.00
N ARG A 485 -20.55 18.65 2.69
CA ARG A 485 -20.89 18.39 4.10
C ARG A 485 -19.78 18.76 5.06
N ASP A 486 -18.54 18.61 4.60
CA ASP A 486 -17.32 18.83 5.40
C ASP A 486 -16.27 19.50 4.49
N PRO A 487 -16.30 20.84 4.40
CA PRO A 487 -15.45 21.63 3.52
C PRO A 487 -13.95 21.50 3.81
N GLU A 488 -13.53 20.90 4.92
CA GLU A 488 -12.11 20.62 5.19
C GLU A 488 -11.63 19.36 4.46
N LYS A 489 -12.53 18.47 4.05
CA LYS A 489 -12.21 17.20 3.41
C LYS A 489 -12.41 17.27 1.89
N LYS A 490 -11.51 16.61 1.15
CA LYS A 490 -11.67 16.35 -0.29
C LYS A 490 -12.94 15.54 -0.52
N MET A 491 -13.66 15.85 -1.60
CA MET A 491 -14.80 15.03 -2.03
C MET A 491 -14.29 13.62 -2.36
N SER A 492 -14.64 12.63 -1.54
CA SER A 492 -14.19 11.25 -1.70
C SER A 492 -15.34 10.29 -1.43
N LYS A 493 -15.29 9.11 -2.07
CA LYS A 493 -16.21 7.99 -1.81
C LYS A 493 -16.13 7.44 -0.38
N SER A 494 -15.24 7.97 0.47
CA SER A 494 -14.92 7.41 1.80
C SER A 494 -15.14 8.38 2.95
N SER A 495 -15.86 9.49 2.75
CA SER A 495 -16.06 10.55 3.76
C SER A 495 -17.23 10.31 4.72
N GLY A 496 -17.50 9.07 5.11
CA GLY A 496 -18.36 8.77 6.27
C GLY A 496 -17.52 8.57 7.54
N GLY A 497 -18.16 8.68 8.71
CA GLY A 497 -17.51 8.49 10.03
C GLY A 497 -16.84 7.12 10.23
N GLU A 498 -16.31 6.89 11.43
CA GLU A 498 -15.41 5.79 11.81
C GLU A 498 -15.94 4.37 11.50
N ARG A 499 -17.24 4.21 11.24
CA ARG A 499 -17.86 2.97 10.75
C ARG A 499 -17.87 2.82 9.22
N SER A 500 -17.84 3.91 8.44
CA SER A 500 -17.79 3.87 6.96
C SER A 500 -16.41 3.51 6.41
N ARG A 501 -15.34 3.75 7.18
CA ARG A 501 -13.96 3.43 6.76
C ARG A 501 -13.68 1.93 6.66
N ILE A 502 -14.51 1.12 7.32
CA ILE A 502 -14.40 -0.35 7.33
C ILE A 502 -15.10 -0.97 6.11
N GLU A 503 -16.04 -0.26 5.49
CA GLU A 503 -17.03 -0.85 4.58
C GLU A 503 -16.84 -0.46 3.10
N ASN A 504 -16.06 0.56 2.76
CA ASN A 504 -16.01 1.11 1.39
C ASN A 504 -15.25 0.30 0.32
N ALA A 505 -14.77 -0.91 0.64
CA ALA A 505 -14.35 -1.89 -0.38
C ALA A 505 -15.28 -3.12 -0.47
N PHE A 506 -16.17 -3.32 0.52
CA PHE A 506 -16.98 -4.54 0.64
C PHE A 506 -18.50 -4.26 0.76
N ALA A 507 -18.94 -3.04 1.05
CA ALA A 507 -20.34 -2.68 1.26
C ALA A 507 -20.85 -1.65 0.25
N THR A 508 -20.84 -2.01 -1.03
CA THR A 508 -21.97 -1.63 -1.89
C THR A 508 -22.97 -2.80 -1.91
N LEU A 509 -23.24 -3.34 -0.71
CA LEU A 509 -24.09 -4.50 -0.48
C LEU A 509 -25.27 -4.04 0.38
N THR A 510 -26.45 -4.53 0.03
CA THR A 510 -27.72 -4.46 0.77
C THR A 510 -28.34 -3.07 0.93
N THR A 511 -29.46 -2.86 0.22
CA THR A 511 -30.73 -2.27 0.68
C THR A 511 -30.75 -1.61 2.08
N LEU A 512 -29.92 -0.59 2.29
CA LEU A 512 -29.99 0.34 3.41
C LEU A 512 -29.77 1.77 2.88
N PRO A 513 -30.63 2.73 3.26
CA PRO A 513 -30.52 4.11 2.80
C PRO A 513 -29.54 4.90 3.69
N LYS A 514 -28.92 5.96 3.13
CA LYS A 514 -28.32 7.13 3.84
C LYS A 514 -26.84 7.12 4.27
N VAL A 515 -25.88 6.56 3.51
CA VAL A 515 -24.45 6.86 3.76
C VAL A 515 -23.73 7.36 2.50
N ASP A 516 -24.19 8.52 2.02
CA ASP A 516 -23.42 9.60 1.35
C ASP A 516 -24.40 10.51 0.57
N SER A 517 -25.34 11.12 1.31
CA SER A 517 -26.48 11.86 0.74
C SER A 517 -26.13 13.17 0.01
N LEU A 518 -24.84 13.51 -0.20
CA LEU A 518 -24.38 14.77 -0.78
C LEU A 518 -23.26 14.63 -1.84
N LEU A 519 -22.90 13.41 -2.25
CA LEU A 519 -22.02 13.22 -3.41
C LEU A 519 -22.83 13.38 -4.69
N PHE A 520 -22.49 14.36 -5.52
CA PHE A 520 -23.10 14.56 -6.84
C PHE A 520 -22.56 13.52 -7.80
N GLN A 521 -23.41 12.58 -8.21
CA GLN A 521 -23.12 11.65 -9.30
C GLN A 521 -23.42 12.35 -10.62
N ILE A 522 -22.64 12.04 -11.66
CA ILE A 522 -22.84 12.68 -12.98
C ILE A 522 -24.22 12.39 -13.60
N ILE A 523 -24.92 11.35 -13.13
CA ILE A 523 -26.26 10.96 -13.60
C ILE A 523 -27.39 11.33 -12.62
N ASP A 524 -27.13 12.14 -11.58
CA ASP A 524 -28.19 12.54 -10.65
C ASP A 524 -29.31 13.28 -11.40
N SER A 525 -30.57 13.01 -11.04
CA SER A 525 -31.71 13.75 -11.56
C SER A 525 -31.72 15.18 -11.03
N ARG A 526 -32.44 16.07 -11.72
CA ARG A 526 -32.59 17.47 -11.30
C ARG A 526 -33.05 17.58 -9.85
N GLU A 527 -34.05 16.80 -9.43
CA GLU A 527 -34.58 16.82 -8.07
C GLU A 527 -33.50 16.47 -7.05
N LYS A 528 -32.68 15.44 -7.33
CA LYS A 528 -31.58 15.01 -6.44
C LYS A 528 -30.47 16.06 -6.37
N ILE A 529 -30.14 16.71 -7.48
CA ILE A 529 -29.13 17.79 -7.52
C ILE A 529 -29.60 18.94 -6.61
N PHE A 530 -30.85 19.37 -6.77
CA PHE A 530 -31.44 20.45 -5.97
C PHE A 530 -31.53 20.08 -4.49
N GLU A 531 -31.97 18.87 -4.16
CA GLU A 531 -32.02 18.37 -2.77
C GLU A 531 -30.63 18.36 -2.12
N LYS A 532 -29.60 17.93 -2.86
CA LYS A 532 -28.20 17.89 -2.38
C LYS A 532 -27.65 19.30 -2.17
N CYS A 533 -27.90 20.24 -3.08
CA CYS A 533 -27.47 21.63 -2.92
C CYS A 533 -28.15 22.30 -1.72
N GLN A 534 -29.45 22.06 -1.50
CA GLN A 534 -30.17 22.61 -0.35
C GLN A 534 -29.56 22.16 0.99
N LYS A 535 -29.18 20.88 1.07
CA LYS A 535 -28.58 20.25 2.26
C LYS A 535 -27.08 20.53 2.43
N ALA A 536 -26.44 21.23 1.49
CA ALA A 536 -25.03 21.61 1.63
C ALA A 536 -24.82 22.48 2.88
N GLN A 537 -23.68 22.29 3.55
CA GLN A 537 -23.33 23.09 4.72
C GLN A 537 -23.19 24.56 4.30
N SER A 538 -23.85 25.44 5.06
CA SER A 538 -23.72 26.89 4.92
C SER A 538 -23.73 27.50 6.32
N ASP A 539 -23.17 28.68 6.45
CA ASP A 539 -23.31 29.48 7.66
C ASP A 539 -24.68 30.20 7.67
N THR A 540 -24.99 30.82 8.81
CA THR A 540 -26.18 31.67 9.00
C THR A 540 -25.95 33.12 8.55
N GLY A 541 -24.81 33.41 7.90
CA GLY A 541 -24.44 34.75 7.46
C GLY A 541 -25.14 35.14 6.16
N GLY A 542 -26.01 36.16 6.23
CA GLY A 542 -26.92 36.59 5.15
C GLY A 542 -26.34 36.61 3.72
N LEU A 543 -25.60 37.67 3.36
CA LEU A 543 -25.03 37.85 2.02
C LEU A 543 -23.81 36.94 1.78
N VAL A 544 -23.61 36.54 0.53
CA VAL A 544 -22.50 35.68 0.10
C VAL A 544 -21.20 36.48 0.04
N THR A 545 -20.16 35.98 0.70
CA THR A 545 -18.79 36.51 0.59
C THR A 545 -17.81 35.37 0.36
N TYR A 546 -16.72 35.65 -0.36
CA TYR A 546 -15.66 34.69 -0.63
C TYR A 546 -14.52 34.88 0.35
N ASP A 547 -14.41 33.95 1.31
CA ASP A 547 -13.38 33.90 2.34
C ASP A 547 -13.01 32.43 2.61
N LYS A 548 -11.78 32.03 2.26
CA LYS A 548 -11.29 30.65 2.39
C LYS A 548 -10.88 30.28 3.80
N GLU A 549 -10.71 31.24 4.70
CA GLU A 549 -10.32 31.02 6.09
C GLU A 549 -11.54 30.99 6.99
N ASN A 550 -12.42 32.00 6.92
CA ASN A 550 -13.53 32.13 7.86
C ASN A 550 -14.87 31.56 7.33
N ARG A 551 -15.07 31.51 6.00
CA ARG A 551 -16.34 31.04 5.38
C ARG A 551 -16.12 29.92 4.37
N LEU A 552 -15.40 28.89 4.80
CA LEU A 552 -14.94 27.81 3.92
C LEU A 552 -16.07 27.11 3.14
N ALA A 553 -17.24 26.91 3.76
CA ALA A 553 -18.38 26.24 3.12
C ALA A 553 -18.96 27.04 1.94
N VAL A 554 -19.14 28.35 2.13
CA VAL A 554 -19.66 29.26 1.10
C VAL A 554 -18.63 29.44 -0.02
N SER A 555 -17.36 29.60 0.35
CA SER A 555 -16.25 29.67 -0.61
C SER A 555 -16.10 28.40 -1.44
N ASN A 556 -16.31 27.22 -0.85
CA ASN A 556 -16.30 25.96 -1.60
C ASN A 556 -17.47 25.85 -2.59
N MET A 557 -18.65 26.37 -2.24
CA MET A 557 -19.79 26.43 -3.19
C MET A 557 -19.51 27.41 -4.34
N LEU A 558 -18.85 28.53 -4.09
CA LEU A 558 -18.40 29.47 -5.12
C LEU A 558 -17.29 28.90 -6.00
N ASP A 559 -16.30 28.22 -5.41
CA ASP A 559 -15.26 27.48 -6.14
C ASP A 559 -15.92 26.44 -7.08
N LEU A 560 -16.94 25.71 -6.59
CA LEU A 560 -17.68 24.75 -7.40
C LEU A 560 -18.52 25.42 -8.49
N TYR A 561 -19.21 26.53 -8.18
CA TYR A 561 -19.97 27.30 -9.15
C TYR A 561 -19.07 27.81 -10.29
N SER A 562 -17.91 28.38 -9.93
CA SER A 562 -16.88 28.81 -10.87
C SER A 562 -16.37 27.65 -11.73
N ALA A 563 -16.10 26.49 -11.13
CA ALA A 563 -15.64 25.31 -11.87
C ALA A 563 -16.66 24.80 -12.90
N VAL A 564 -17.95 24.80 -12.53
CA VAL A 564 -19.05 24.34 -13.39
C VAL A 564 -19.34 25.32 -14.53
N THR A 565 -19.37 26.61 -14.22
CA THR A 565 -19.67 27.68 -15.19
C THR A 565 -18.47 28.10 -16.04
N LYS A 566 -17.24 27.77 -15.60
CA LYS A 566 -15.97 28.24 -16.17
C LYS A 566 -15.76 29.76 -16.08
N ILE A 567 -16.52 30.44 -15.22
CA ILE A 567 -16.39 31.88 -14.96
C ILE A 567 -15.46 32.07 -13.74
N PRO A 568 -14.39 32.87 -13.84
CA PRO A 568 -13.54 33.19 -12.69
C PRO A 568 -14.31 33.82 -11.54
N ILE A 569 -13.94 33.52 -10.30
CA ILE A 569 -14.64 34.04 -9.09
C ILE A 569 -14.73 35.56 -9.07
N ALA A 570 -13.70 36.25 -9.57
CA ALA A 570 -13.66 37.72 -9.64
C ALA A 570 -14.72 38.32 -10.58
N GLU A 571 -15.25 37.55 -11.53
CA GLU A 571 -16.24 37.98 -12.51
C GLU A 571 -17.68 37.60 -12.11
N ILE A 572 -17.84 36.82 -11.05
CA ILE A 572 -19.17 36.39 -10.58
C ILE A 572 -19.75 37.49 -9.68
N ASP A 573 -20.82 38.15 -10.13
CA ASP A 573 -21.54 39.11 -9.30
C ASP A 573 -22.47 38.39 -8.30
N PHE A 574 -21.90 38.00 -7.17
CA PHE A 574 -22.63 37.40 -6.04
C PHE A 574 -22.88 38.40 -4.89
N SER A 575 -22.64 39.70 -5.11
CA SER A 575 -22.76 40.75 -4.08
C SER A 575 -24.17 40.84 -3.47
N THR A 576 -25.18 40.56 -4.29
CA THR A 576 -26.60 40.57 -3.92
C THR A 576 -27.14 39.21 -3.49
N TRP A 577 -26.34 38.15 -3.62
CA TRP A 577 -26.82 36.79 -3.39
C TRP A 577 -26.88 36.47 -1.90
N THR A 578 -27.99 35.86 -1.50
CA THR A 578 -28.12 35.17 -0.22
C THR A 578 -27.56 33.74 -0.33
N THR A 579 -27.24 33.12 0.81
CA THR A 579 -26.77 31.72 0.83
C THR A 579 -27.78 30.74 0.20
N LEU A 580 -29.09 31.02 0.30
CA LEU A 580 -30.13 30.25 -0.37
C LEU A 580 -30.07 30.41 -1.89
N GLN A 581 -29.95 31.65 -2.39
CA GLN A 581 -29.81 31.92 -3.82
C GLN A 581 -28.54 31.27 -4.39
N LEU A 582 -27.42 31.31 -3.66
CA LEU A 582 -26.21 30.60 -4.06
C LEU A 582 -26.45 29.09 -4.25
N LYS A 583 -27.15 28.44 -3.32
CA LYS A 583 -27.49 27.01 -3.43
C LYS A 583 -28.40 26.72 -4.63
N MET A 584 -29.36 27.60 -4.92
CA MET A 584 -30.25 27.46 -6.08
C MET A 584 -29.48 27.66 -7.40
N ASN A 585 -28.71 28.73 -7.51
CA ASN A 585 -27.90 29.04 -8.70
C ASN A 585 -26.87 27.95 -8.97
N LEU A 586 -26.27 27.39 -7.91
CA LEU A 586 -25.35 26.26 -8.01
C LEU A 586 -26.05 24.99 -8.51
N ALA A 587 -27.24 24.67 -7.99
CA ALA A 587 -28.00 23.52 -8.43
C ALA A 587 -28.36 23.62 -9.92
N GLU A 588 -28.78 24.80 -10.38
CA GLU A 588 -29.11 25.06 -11.77
C GLU A 588 -27.87 24.97 -12.68
N ALA A 589 -26.74 25.56 -12.26
CA ALA A 589 -25.49 25.45 -13.01
C ALA A 589 -25.03 23.98 -13.16
N ILE A 590 -25.12 23.19 -12.08
CA ILE A 590 -24.77 21.77 -12.10
C ILE A 590 -25.71 20.99 -13.02
N ASP A 591 -27.03 21.18 -12.90
CA ASP A 591 -27.99 20.48 -13.76
C ASP A 591 -27.80 20.85 -15.23
N LYS A 592 -27.55 22.12 -15.56
CA LYS A 592 -27.25 22.55 -16.93
C LYS A 592 -26.01 21.86 -17.51
N LYS A 593 -24.96 21.68 -16.71
CA LYS A 593 -23.72 20.99 -17.13
C LYS A 593 -23.93 19.47 -17.24
N LEU A 594 -24.67 18.85 -16.32
CA LEU A 594 -24.85 17.40 -16.24
C LEU A 594 -25.97 16.86 -17.13
N ALA A 595 -26.98 17.66 -17.47
CA ALA A 595 -28.11 17.25 -18.32
C ALA A 595 -27.68 16.56 -19.62
N PRO A 596 -26.81 17.15 -20.47
CA PRO A 596 -26.38 16.48 -21.71
C PRO A 596 -25.56 15.20 -21.46
N ILE A 597 -24.82 15.14 -20.33
CA ILE A 597 -24.05 13.95 -19.94
C ILE A 597 -25.01 12.83 -19.51
N ARG A 598 -26.04 13.17 -18.73
CA ARG A 598 -27.06 12.25 -18.22
C ARG A 598 -27.87 11.65 -19.37
N GLU A 599 -28.32 12.47 -20.32
CA GLU A 599 -29.03 12.01 -21.52
C GLU A 599 -28.18 11.03 -22.34
N LYS A 600 -26.93 11.41 -22.65
CA LYS A 600 -26.01 10.54 -23.39
C LYS A 600 -25.71 9.24 -22.66
N PHE A 601 -25.57 9.28 -21.33
CA PHE A 601 -25.38 8.07 -20.52
C PHE A 601 -26.59 7.14 -20.56
N GLU A 602 -27.80 7.68 -20.43
CA GLU A 602 -29.03 6.89 -20.50
C GLU A 602 -29.21 6.21 -21.86
N ASP A 603 -28.87 6.91 -22.94
CA ASP A 603 -28.90 6.34 -24.30
C ASP A 603 -27.88 5.22 -24.48
N LEU A 604 -26.68 5.38 -23.92
CA LEU A 604 -25.64 4.33 -23.92
C LEU A 604 -26.05 3.10 -23.09
N GLU A 605 -26.70 3.29 -21.93
CA GLU A 605 -27.16 2.16 -21.11
C GLU A 605 -28.37 1.42 -21.71
N LYS A 606 -29.21 2.11 -22.49
CA LYS A 606 -30.29 1.49 -23.29
C LYS A 606 -29.69 0.66 -24.44
N ASN A 607 -28.74 1.23 -25.17
CA ASN A 607 -28.07 0.60 -26.31
C ASN A 607 -26.81 -0.17 -25.85
N ARG A 608 -27.02 -1.25 -25.08
CA ARG A 608 -25.94 -2.02 -24.42
C ARG A 608 -24.85 -2.53 -25.37
N GLU A 609 -25.15 -2.70 -26.65
CA GLU A 609 -24.21 -3.14 -27.68
C GLU A 609 -23.20 -2.05 -28.08
N ASN A 610 -23.52 -0.77 -27.88
CA ASN A 610 -22.63 0.35 -28.23
C ASN A 610 -21.61 0.71 -27.14
N VAL A 611 -21.72 0.09 -25.94
CA VAL A 611 -20.73 0.22 -24.84
C VAL A 611 -19.72 -0.93 -24.88
N VAL A 612 -19.56 -1.55 -26.05
CA VAL A 612 -18.51 -2.54 -26.26
C VAL A 612 -17.20 -1.78 -26.36
N PHE A 613 -16.25 -2.12 -25.49
CA PHE A 613 -14.84 -1.79 -25.72
C PHE A 613 -14.54 -2.22 -27.15
N THR A 614 -14.24 -1.30 -28.05
CA THR A 614 -13.92 -1.62 -29.45
C THR A 614 -12.59 -2.37 -29.48
N MET A 615 -12.66 -3.64 -29.14
CA MET A 615 -11.59 -4.59 -29.35
C MET A 615 -11.43 -4.82 -30.86
N GLU A 616 -12.52 -4.73 -31.64
CA GLU A 616 -12.51 -4.93 -33.09
C GLU A 616 -11.69 -3.90 -33.88
N ASP A 617 -11.37 -2.73 -33.32
CA ASP A 617 -10.39 -1.78 -33.90
C ASP A 617 -8.91 -2.20 -33.65
N LEU A 618 -8.73 -3.51 -33.42
CA LEU A 618 -7.51 -4.30 -33.26
C LEU A 618 -6.45 -4.11 -34.35
N GLU A 619 -6.76 -3.45 -35.48
CA GLU A 619 -5.73 -3.06 -36.45
C GLU A 619 -4.74 -2.04 -35.86
N LYS A 620 -5.17 -1.21 -34.88
CA LYS A 620 -4.27 -0.35 -34.07
C LYS A 620 -3.49 -1.13 -33.01
N GLN A 621 -3.85 -2.38 -32.68
CA GLN A 621 -3.16 -3.23 -31.70
C GLN A 621 -1.85 -3.89 -32.20
N LYS A 622 -1.48 -3.74 -33.48
CA LYS A 622 -0.17 -4.21 -33.99
C LYS A 622 1.02 -3.70 -33.16
N CYS A 623 0.90 -2.53 -32.52
CA CYS A 623 1.93 -1.95 -31.65
C CYS A 623 2.10 -2.68 -30.30
N CYS A 624 1.01 -3.27 -29.75
CA CYS A 624 1.00 -3.92 -28.43
C CYS A 624 1.60 -5.33 -28.48
N ILE A 625 1.26 -6.10 -29.52
CA ILE A 625 1.82 -7.43 -29.79
C ILE A 625 3.32 -7.31 -30.09
N TYR A 626 3.72 -6.32 -30.90
CA TYR A 626 5.12 -6.06 -31.26
C TYR A 626 6.04 -5.76 -30.07
N ASN A 627 5.52 -5.08 -29.03
CA ASN A 627 6.31 -4.75 -27.84
C ASN A 627 6.54 -5.95 -26.91
N LEU A 628 5.58 -6.88 -26.81
CA LEU A 628 5.78 -8.11 -26.02
C LEU A 628 6.63 -9.15 -26.75
N GLU A 629 6.46 -9.30 -28.05
CA GLU A 629 7.34 -10.15 -28.87
C GLU A 629 8.80 -9.71 -28.80
N ARG A 630 9.04 -8.39 -28.63
CA ARG A 630 10.36 -7.83 -28.35
C ARG A 630 10.83 -8.00 -26.90
N LEU A 631 9.98 -8.30 -25.92
CA LEU A 631 10.35 -8.57 -24.52
C LEU A 631 10.85 -10.02 -24.32
N ILE A 632 10.33 -10.96 -25.09
CA ILE A 632 10.63 -12.40 -25.03
C ILE A 632 12.15 -12.73 -25.14
N PRO A 633 12.95 -12.03 -25.96
CA PRO A 633 14.40 -12.24 -26.01
C PRO A 633 15.15 -11.73 -24.77
N TYR A 634 14.74 -10.58 -24.19
CA TYR A 634 15.49 -9.94 -23.09
C TYR A 634 15.30 -10.64 -21.74
N ALA A 635 14.15 -11.27 -21.51
CA ALA A 635 13.91 -12.06 -20.31
C ALA A 635 14.53 -13.47 -20.36
N ASN A 636 15.29 -13.81 -21.42
CA ASN A 636 15.81 -15.17 -21.67
C ASN A 636 14.72 -16.26 -21.75
N LEU A 637 13.45 -15.88 -21.90
CA LEU A 637 12.31 -16.82 -21.87
C LEU A 637 12.26 -17.71 -23.12
N LYS A 638 12.74 -17.25 -24.28
CA LYS A 638 12.71 -18.05 -25.52
C LYS A 638 13.71 -19.20 -25.55
N ASN A 639 14.90 -19.02 -24.95
CA ASN A 639 15.96 -20.04 -24.93
C ASN A 639 15.93 -20.94 -23.67
N ALA A 640 15.11 -20.59 -22.67
CA ALA A 640 14.93 -21.38 -21.45
C ALA A 640 13.60 -22.18 -21.42
N LEU A 641 12.68 -21.91 -22.35
CA LEU A 641 11.38 -22.58 -22.48
C LEU A 641 11.23 -23.44 -23.75
N GLN A 642 12.17 -23.34 -24.70
CA GLN A 642 12.42 -24.37 -25.73
C GLN A 642 13.42 -25.38 -25.17
#